data_AF-A0A7C2WRK9-F1
#
_entry.id   AF-A0A7C2WRK9-F1
#
_cell.length_a   1.000
_cell.length_b   1.000
_cell.length_c   1.000
_cell.angle_alpha   90.00
_cell.angle_beta   90.00
_cell.angle_gamma   90.00
#
_symmetry.space_group_name_H-M   'P 1'
#
loop_
_entity.id
_entity.type
_entity.pdbx_description
1 polymer ?
#
loop_
_entity_poly.entity_id
_entity_poly.type
_entity_poly.pdbx_seq_one_letter_code
_entity_poly.pdbx_strand_id
1 'polypeptide(L)'
;MRQKLQIPVLFLIVCFAFLAVAPVLAASQVTNPYSPLVASNASNPQAQTNTIRFERISLEEGLSQGTITAIWQDSQGYMWFGTEDGLNKYDGTQFTVYKHDPEDPLTLSDGYISAIHEDRNGDLWIGTRSGLDRFDRTTGTFTHFQHDPDDPVSLGGTWVTAIHEDLSGNLWVGTITGLDLLDRDTNQFVHYRYAPNDPGTLSDDFVRVIYEDRDGNLWVGTNSGLDLFDGTSETFFHYLHDPRDLHSISNDQVTAIYEDQEGTLWVGTEAGGLNQLNGASNTFIRHQHDAEDPNSLSHNRVRAILEDDAGRLWIGTQNGLDQLDRHRNRFIHYRHDPGDLYTLSSNTIWSIFEDRTGVLWFGTYGGGLSKYNRSTDQFVLFQQRPDLPNSLSENMIWSICEDQNDILWIGTFNGGLNKLDRTSDTFTVYQHDPKDPTSIISNDVRAILEDHSGTLWVGTNAGLDQFDSKTKTFTHYQHDPEDPSSISDNQVRALYEDAAGDLWVGTRTGGLNRFDRATKTFTRYQYDPNDPTSLSDDRVWSLYEDSSGKLWVGTLGGINVLDPISNRFTRYLHDPDDPQSLSNNAIFSFQEGPAGMFWVGTWGSGLDRFDPTTQTFAHFTEKDGLPNNVIYGIEVDREGYLWISTNRGLSKFDPRTETFRNYDISDGLQDNEFNVGAHFRSDRGEMFFGGISGFNAFFPEQIKDNPNPPPIVITSFAKFNQKVRIDLSEGEHIPLSYKDNFISFEFAALDYAAPEKNQYAYMLEGFDKEWVNAGTRRYASYTNLSGGSYVFRVKGSNSDGIWNEEGISVRITVTPPIWETWWFRGILLLVLIGSGIGGYRLRVRTIERRSQELEKQVEERTREIERRTQELEALYHADAELYRHVRLEEVLQTLVHIAVDILRADKSSLLLWDEQRENLTVRAAYGYHPHTLDQMTFAKDEGTVGVVVATGQTVIVEDAKEDPRVAERIIDAEGIRSFMHVPIKVEGQIFGVFNVDYVQPRAFGSDELRLFEALAQRAALAIETAQLYEQSQQLAVVQERSRIARDLHDAVTQTLFSASLIAEVLPRIWERDATQGQSRLDELRELTRGALAEMRTLLLELRPAALIEADLGELLRQLAESVIGRARIQVSVEADSECNLPPEVKIAYYRIAQEALNNVAKHAQASQAWVSLRCSEKDVILRIRDDGRGFDPASITPDQLGMGIMRERAEDVHAKLEVSSEMDQGTQVQVVWKRS
;
A
#
# COMPACT_ATOMS: atom_id res chain seq x y z
N MET A 1 -3.83 31.27 54.08
CA MET A 1 -3.26 30.49 55.21
C MET A 1 -1.80 30.21 54.85
N ARG A 2 -0.90 30.28 55.84
CA ARG A 2 0.59 30.17 55.80
C ARG A 2 1.12 29.11 54.81
N GLN A 3 2.30 29.21 54.17
CA GLN A 3 3.61 29.58 54.73
C GLN A 3 4.69 29.77 53.64
N LYS A 4 5.68 30.62 53.95
CA LYS A 4 6.88 31.01 53.18
C LYS A 4 8.03 29.99 53.28
N LEU A 5 8.97 30.00 52.31
CA LEU A 5 10.44 29.91 52.46
C LEU A 5 11.10 30.39 51.13
N GLN A 6 11.57 31.62 50.98
CA GLN A 6 12.92 32.19 51.20
C GLN A 6 14.14 31.64 50.38
N ILE A 7 14.49 32.36 49.26
CA ILE A 7 15.77 33.01 48.78
C ILE A 7 17.13 32.25 49.06
N PRO A 8 18.27 32.33 48.30
CA PRO A 8 18.75 33.56 47.63
C PRO A 8 19.87 33.63 46.51
N VAL A 9 20.02 34.86 45.94
CA VAL A 9 21.18 35.58 45.30
C VAL A 9 21.68 35.13 43.90
N LEU A 10 21.87 35.97 42.86
CA LEU A 10 22.77 37.15 42.69
C LEU A 10 22.26 38.06 41.53
N PHE A 11 21.85 39.31 41.76
CA PHE A 11 22.61 40.58 41.85
C PHE A 11 22.95 41.26 40.50
N LEU A 12 22.30 42.40 40.29
CA LEU A 12 22.35 43.33 39.16
C LEU A 12 22.44 44.74 39.77
N ILE A 13 23.49 45.51 39.48
CA ILE A 13 23.69 46.94 39.87
C ILE A 13 24.82 47.48 38.94
N VAL A 14 24.87 48.68 38.33
CA VAL A 14 24.05 49.91 38.28
C VAL A 14 24.66 50.87 37.22
N CYS A 15 23.79 51.58 36.49
CA CYS A 15 23.80 52.99 36.02
C CYS A 15 24.99 53.71 35.30
N PHE A 16 24.55 54.45 34.25
CA PHE A 16 24.87 55.85 33.84
C PHE A 16 26.24 56.21 33.22
N ALA A 17 26.23 56.72 31.96
CA ALA A 17 26.60 58.11 31.60
C ALA A 17 26.82 58.37 30.07
N PHE A 18 26.01 59.29 29.53
CA PHE A 18 26.22 60.35 28.53
C PHE A 18 27.48 60.50 27.62
N LEU A 19 27.16 60.97 26.38
CA LEU A 19 27.77 62.02 25.53
C LEU A 19 28.83 61.69 24.42
N ALA A 20 28.34 61.86 23.18
CA ALA A 20 28.91 62.55 21.99
C ALA A 20 30.25 62.14 21.36
N VAL A 21 30.27 62.13 20.01
CA VAL A 21 30.95 63.12 19.13
C VAL A 21 30.72 62.75 17.65
N ALA A 22 30.20 63.69 16.86
CA ALA A 22 30.25 63.71 15.38
C ALA A 22 31.62 64.26 14.90
N PRO A 23 32.03 64.13 13.62
CA PRO A 23 31.60 65.17 12.67
C PRO A 23 31.45 64.77 11.19
N VAL A 24 30.77 65.70 10.51
CA VAL A 24 30.53 65.92 9.08
C VAL A 24 31.78 66.46 8.35
N LEU A 25 31.78 66.37 7.00
CA LEU A 25 32.45 67.19 5.95
C LEU A 25 33.34 66.34 5.03
N ALA A 26 33.43 66.52 3.71
CA ALA A 26 32.78 67.40 2.74
C ALA A 26 33.05 66.87 1.31
N ALA A 27 32.21 67.30 0.38
CA ALA A 27 32.29 67.07 -1.06
C ALA A 27 33.41 67.89 -1.76
N SER A 28 33.89 67.43 -2.93
CA SER A 28 34.13 68.31 -4.08
C SER A 28 34.44 67.56 -5.41
N GLN A 29 33.53 67.78 -6.38
CA GLN A 29 33.73 68.18 -7.79
C GLN A 29 34.47 67.26 -8.79
N VAL A 30 33.74 66.67 -9.75
CA VAL A 30 33.43 67.14 -11.13
C VAL A 30 34.52 66.76 -12.16
N THR A 31 34.19 65.84 -13.08
CA THR A 31 34.03 66.11 -14.53
C THR A 31 33.55 64.84 -15.24
N ASN A 32 32.40 64.94 -15.90
CA ASN A 32 32.00 64.07 -17.01
C ASN A 32 32.88 64.45 -18.24
N PRO A 33 33.24 63.52 -19.14
CA PRO A 33 32.43 63.42 -20.36
C PRO A 33 32.39 62.06 -21.08
N TYR A 34 31.35 61.89 -21.91
CA TYR A 34 31.14 60.92 -23.02
C TYR A 34 30.58 59.52 -22.71
N SER A 35 29.27 59.41 -22.95
CA SER A 35 28.49 58.49 -23.82
C SER A 35 28.87 57.00 -24.01
N PRO A 36 27.86 56.13 -24.21
CA PRO A 36 27.90 54.72 -23.87
C PRO A 36 28.42 53.85 -25.01
N LEU A 37 29.16 52.80 -24.66
CA LEU A 37 29.30 51.60 -25.49
C LEU A 37 28.63 50.46 -24.73
N VAL A 38 27.57 49.97 -25.36
CA VAL A 38 26.78 48.80 -25.02
C VAL A 38 27.70 47.63 -24.65
N ALA A 39 27.64 47.20 -23.40
CA ALA A 39 27.99 45.85 -23.00
C ALA A 39 26.69 45.22 -22.50
N SER A 40 26.24 44.20 -23.21
CA SER A 40 25.10 43.35 -22.89
C SER A 40 25.16 42.89 -21.43
N ASN A 41 24.16 43.26 -20.65
CA ASN A 41 23.87 42.63 -19.36
C ASN A 41 23.62 41.14 -19.63
N ALA A 42 24.60 40.31 -19.31
CA ALA A 42 24.36 38.90 -19.09
C ALA A 42 23.55 38.80 -17.80
N SER A 43 22.30 38.36 -17.94
CA SER A 43 21.48 37.81 -16.86
C SER A 43 22.33 36.91 -15.97
N ASN A 44 22.45 37.24 -14.68
CA ASN A 44 22.89 36.25 -13.69
C ASN A 44 21.82 35.15 -13.66
N PRO A 45 22.12 33.89 -14.03
CA PRO A 45 21.16 32.81 -13.93
C PRO A 45 20.82 32.54 -12.46
N GLN A 46 19.54 32.21 -12.22
CA GLN A 46 19.04 31.84 -10.90
C GLN A 46 19.81 30.65 -10.32
N ALA A 47 20.09 30.75 -9.02
CA ALA A 47 20.57 29.69 -8.14
C ALA A 47 19.60 28.49 -8.10
N GLN A 48 20.09 27.27 -7.86
CA GLN A 48 19.24 26.12 -7.53
C GLN A 48 18.77 26.29 -6.07
N THR A 49 17.80 27.18 -5.85
CA THR A 49 17.10 27.27 -4.57
C THR A 49 16.38 25.94 -4.29
N ASN A 50 16.38 25.49 -3.02
CA ASN A 50 15.63 24.33 -2.55
C ASN A 50 14.29 24.24 -3.28
N THR A 51 14.15 23.21 -4.11
CA THR A 51 12.97 23.07 -4.96
C THR A 51 11.88 22.48 -4.08
N ILE A 52 10.91 23.31 -3.69
CA ILE A 52 9.76 22.87 -2.90
C ILE A 52 8.92 21.92 -3.76
N ARG A 53 8.61 20.75 -3.21
CA ARG A 53 7.69 19.79 -3.82
C ARG A 53 6.31 19.96 -3.22
N PHE A 54 5.32 20.13 -4.08
CA PHE A 54 3.90 20.19 -3.73
C PHE A 54 3.23 18.87 -4.09
N GLU A 55 2.54 18.28 -3.12
CA GLU A 55 1.60 17.18 -3.37
C GLU A 55 0.25 17.77 -3.77
N ARG A 56 -0.40 17.20 -4.79
CA ARG A 56 -1.66 17.71 -5.32
C ARG A 56 -2.81 16.83 -4.82
N ILE A 57 -3.86 17.46 -4.30
CA ILE A 57 -5.10 16.78 -3.90
C ILE A 57 -6.26 17.41 -4.66
N SER A 58 -6.97 16.60 -5.42
CA SER A 58 -7.94 17.00 -6.44
C SER A 58 -9.23 16.17 -6.33
N LEU A 59 -10.08 16.26 -7.37
CA LEU A 59 -11.30 15.45 -7.46
C LEU A 59 -11.01 13.94 -7.50
N GLU A 60 -9.83 13.52 -8.00
CA GLU A 60 -9.45 12.11 -8.06
C GLU A 60 -9.33 11.49 -6.65
N GLU A 61 -8.90 12.30 -5.68
CA GLU A 61 -8.78 11.92 -4.27
C GLU A 61 -10.10 12.05 -3.49
N GLY A 62 -11.17 12.57 -4.12
CA GLY A 62 -12.52 12.67 -3.54
C GLY A 62 -12.97 14.07 -3.13
N LEU A 63 -12.18 15.12 -3.42
CA LEU A 63 -12.57 16.51 -3.25
C LEU A 63 -13.81 16.84 -4.11
N SER A 64 -14.76 17.60 -3.59
CA SER A 64 -16.03 17.85 -4.31
C SER A 64 -15.86 18.70 -5.57
N GLN A 65 -14.95 19.67 -5.57
CA GLN A 65 -14.72 20.63 -6.66
C GLN A 65 -13.34 21.29 -6.53
N GLY A 66 -12.75 21.71 -7.66
CA GLY A 66 -11.34 22.11 -7.73
C GLY A 66 -10.99 23.54 -7.30
N THR A 67 -11.95 24.36 -6.88
CA THR A 67 -11.70 25.72 -6.37
C THR A 67 -11.84 25.71 -4.87
N ILE A 68 -10.75 25.99 -4.16
CA ILE A 68 -10.71 26.00 -2.69
C ILE A 68 -10.81 27.44 -2.19
N THR A 69 -11.96 27.79 -1.65
CA THR A 69 -12.29 29.15 -1.21
C THR A 69 -11.85 29.43 0.23
N ALA A 70 -11.92 28.42 1.10
CA ALA A 70 -11.57 28.51 2.51
C ALA A 70 -10.96 27.19 3.00
N ILE A 71 -10.04 27.29 3.96
CA ILE A 71 -9.38 26.14 4.60
C ILE A 71 -9.41 26.37 6.10
N TRP A 72 -9.73 25.33 6.87
CA TRP A 72 -9.76 25.38 8.33
C TRP A 72 -9.36 24.03 8.93
N GLN A 73 -8.78 24.02 10.12
CA GLN A 73 -8.59 22.80 10.91
C GLN A 73 -9.37 22.90 12.22
N ASP A 74 -10.29 21.96 12.46
CA ASP A 74 -11.11 21.99 13.68
C ASP A 74 -10.34 21.53 14.93
N SER A 75 -10.95 21.72 16.10
CA SER A 75 -10.40 21.34 17.41
C SER A 75 -10.13 19.84 17.54
N GLN A 76 -10.86 18.98 16.83
CA GLN A 76 -10.63 17.53 16.81
C GLN A 76 -9.44 17.14 15.92
N GLY A 77 -9.06 18.01 14.99
CA GLY A 77 -7.91 17.89 14.11
C GLY A 77 -8.29 17.70 12.64
N TYR A 78 -9.57 17.62 12.28
CA TYR A 78 -10.00 17.43 10.90
C TYR A 78 -9.72 18.67 10.07
N MET A 79 -9.26 18.46 8.83
CA MET A 79 -9.17 19.52 7.85
C MET A 79 -10.51 19.72 7.16
N TRP A 80 -10.89 20.98 6.97
CA TRP A 80 -12.12 21.41 6.33
C TRP A 80 -11.80 22.32 5.15
N PHE A 81 -12.42 22.05 4.00
CA PHE A 81 -12.22 22.80 2.78
C PHE A 81 -13.56 23.26 2.19
N GLY A 82 -13.70 24.56 2.03
CA GLY A 82 -14.82 25.18 1.32
C GLY A 82 -14.55 25.18 -0.18
N THR A 83 -15.55 24.82 -0.97
CA THR A 83 -15.46 24.87 -2.44
C THR A 83 -16.66 25.58 -3.05
N GLU A 84 -16.68 25.69 -4.37
CA GLU A 84 -17.85 26.23 -5.09
C GLU A 84 -19.03 25.24 -5.16
N ASP A 85 -18.84 23.98 -4.74
CA ASP A 85 -19.84 22.91 -4.75
C ASP A 85 -19.65 21.96 -3.54
N GLY A 86 -19.73 22.53 -2.33
CA GLY A 86 -19.85 21.82 -1.08
C GLY A 86 -18.75 22.08 -0.05
N LEU A 87 -19.01 21.63 1.17
CA LEU A 87 -18.05 21.62 2.28
C LEU A 87 -17.42 20.23 2.37
N ASN A 88 -16.09 20.18 2.49
CA ASN A 88 -15.32 18.94 2.46
C ASN A 88 -14.59 18.76 3.79
N LYS A 89 -14.87 17.68 4.53
CA LYS A 89 -14.11 17.27 5.71
C LYS A 89 -13.12 16.18 5.34
N TYR A 90 -11.88 16.27 5.80
CA TYR A 90 -10.79 15.38 5.42
C TYR A 90 -10.06 14.80 6.63
N ASP A 91 -9.96 13.47 6.66
CA ASP A 91 -9.36 12.69 7.75
C ASP A 91 -7.89 12.30 7.53
N GLY A 92 -7.27 12.81 6.45
CA GLY A 92 -5.93 12.44 6.02
C GLY A 92 -5.92 11.47 4.84
N THR A 93 -7.07 10.90 4.47
CA THR A 93 -7.16 9.99 3.33
C THR A 93 -8.49 10.04 2.57
N GLN A 94 -9.59 10.36 3.25
CA GLN A 94 -10.94 10.30 2.72
C GLN A 94 -11.64 11.63 2.97
N PHE A 95 -12.41 12.04 1.98
CA PHE A 95 -13.28 13.20 2.06
C PHE A 95 -14.70 12.76 2.44
N THR A 96 -15.28 13.45 3.41
CA THR A 96 -16.73 13.50 3.63
C THR A 96 -17.25 14.81 3.05
N VAL A 97 -18.12 14.72 2.04
CA VAL A 97 -18.66 15.88 1.34
C VAL A 97 -20.07 16.19 1.81
N TYR A 98 -20.28 17.42 2.28
CA TYR A 98 -21.59 17.97 2.61
C TYR A 98 -22.04 18.88 1.45
N LYS A 99 -23.27 18.69 0.98
CA LYS A 99 -23.86 19.45 -0.13
C LYS A 99 -25.22 20.02 0.26
N HIS A 100 -25.66 21.04 -0.47
CA HIS A 100 -27.03 21.55 -0.39
C HIS A 100 -28.01 20.59 -1.07
N ASP A 101 -29.07 20.21 -0.37
CA ASP A 101 -30.25 19.56 -0.92
C ASP A 101 -31.48 20.45 -0.68
N PRO A 102 -32.14 20.97 -1.74
CA PRO A 102 -33.29 21.86 -1.58
C PRO A 102 -34.51 21.18 -0.92
N GLU A 103 -34.57 19.85 -0.87
CA GLU A 103 -35.65 19.11 -0.23
C GLU A 103 -35.36 18.77 1.24
N ASP A 104 -34.12 18.95 1.71
CA ASP A 104 -33.71 18.66 3.09
C ASP A 104 -33.14 19.91 3.79
N PRO A 105 -33.92 20.56 4.69
CA PRO A 105 -33.53 21.79 5.38
C PRO A 105 -32.46 21.56 6.47
N LEU A 106 -31.97 20.32 6.63
CA LEU A 106 -30.87 19.97 7.54
C LEU A 106 -29.52 19.88 6.82
N THR A 107 -29.51 20.04 5.49
CA THR A 107 -28.28 20.10 4.66
C THR A 107 -27.75 21.53 4.57
N LEU A 108 -26.63 21.78 3.87
CA LEU A 108 -26.09 23.15 3.71
C LEU A 108 -27.10 24.10 3.05
N SER A 109 -27.06 25.39 3.36
CA SER A 109 -27.94 26.39 2.74
C SER A 109 -27.61 26.67 1.27
N ASP A 110 -26.35 26.50 0.87
CA ASP A 110 -25.86 26.71 -0.49
C ASP A 110 -24.62 25.82 -0.73
N GLY A 111 -24.33 25.50 -2.00
CA GLY A 111 -23.13 24.76 -2.37
C GLY A 111 -21.87 25.62 -2.40
N TYR A 112 -22.00 26.94 -2.56
CA TYR A 112 -20.85 27.84 -2.59
C TYR A 112 -20.43 28.23 -1.17
N ILE A 113 -19.32 27.65 -0.70
CA ILE A 113 -18.73 27.96 0.60
C ILE A 113 -17.75 29.10 0.44
N SER A 114 -17.82 30.13 1.28
CA SER A 114 -16.98 31.33 1.20
C SER A 114 -16.07 31.51 2.41
N ALA A 115 -16.48 31.03 3.60
CA ALA A 115 -15.73 31.15 4.84
C ALA A 115 -16.02 29.95 5.74
N ILE A 116 -15.03 29.57 6.55
CA ILE A 116 -15.15 28.53 7.58
C ILE A 116 -14.48 29.06 8.84
N HIS A 117 -15.15 28.93 9.98
CA HIS A 117 -14.60 29.33 11.27
C HIS A 117 -15.14 28.43 12.37
N GLU A 118 -14.27 27.92 13.23
CA GLU A 118 -14.68 27.26 14.47
C GLU A 118 -14.55 28.25 15.62
N ASP A 119 -15.62 28.42 16.39
CA ASP A 119 -15.58 29.26 17.57
C ASP A 119 -15.03 28.52 18.81
N ARG A 120 -14.74 29.27 19.88
CA ARG A 120 -14.23 28.75 21.16
C ARG A 120 -15.18 27.77 21.87
N ASN A 121 -16.46 27.73 21.49
CA ASN A 121 -17.42 26.75 22.01
C ASN A 121 -17.36 25.42 21.24
N GLY A 122 -16.62 25.37 20.11
CA GLY A 122 -16.50 24.22 19.23
C GLY A 122 -17.57 24.18 18.13
N ASP A 123 -18.40 25.23 18.00
CA ASP A 123 -19.37 25.32 16.91
C ASP A 123 -18.64 25.69 15.61
N LEU A 124 -18.91 24.94 14.54
CA LEU A 124 -18.33 25.20 13.22
C LEU A 124 -19.30 26.02 12.37
N TRP A 125 -18.88 27.23 12.00
CA TRP A 125 -19.65 28.21 11.26
C TRP A 125 -19.19 28.28 9.80
N ILE A 126 -20.14 28.24 8.88
CA ILE A 126 -19.91 28.14 7.44
C ILE A 126 -20.60 29.32 6.75
N GLY A 127 -19.82 30.14 6.06
CA GLY A 127 -20.34 31.23 5.24
C GLY A 127 -20.73 30.70 3.86
N THR A 128 -21.91 31.07 3.38
CA THR A 128 -22.41 30.68 2.06
C THR A 128 -22.96 31.88 1.28
N ARG A 129 -23.38 31.68 0.03
CA ARG A 129 -24.08 32.70 -0.78
C ARG A 129 -25.52 32.96 -0.34
N SER A 130 -26.08 32.05 0.45
CA SER A 130 -27.48 32.09 0.91
C SER A 130 -27.62 32.35 2.41
N GLY A 131 -26.53 32.39 3.17
CA GLY A 131 -26.50 32.86 4.55
C GLY A 131 -25.31 32.34 5.34
N LEU A 132 -25.48 32.31 6.66
CA LEU A 132 -24.55 31.72 7.61
C LEU A 132 -25.14 30.38 8.08
N ASP A 133 -24.35 29.31 8.05
CA ASP A 133 -24.73 28.00 8.56
C ASP A 133 -23.91 27.65 9.80
N ARG A 134 -24.55 26.99 10.78
CA ARG A 134 -23.87 26.36 11.90
C ARG A 134 -23.99 24.85 11.80
N PHE A 135 -22.86 24.15 11.82
CA PHE A 135 -22.78 22.69 11.70
C PHE A 135 -22.85 22.01 13.08
N ASP A 136 -23.81 21.11 13.26
CA ASP A 136 -23.89 20.21 14.40
C ASP A 136 -23.11 18.92 14.10
N ARG A 137 -21.99 18.74 14.81
CA ARG A 137 -21.09 17.60 14.64
C ARG A 137 -21.71 16.26 15.05
N THR A 138 -22.66 16.27 15.98
CA THR A 138 -23.25 15.04 16.54
C THR A 138 -24.21 14.40 15.56
N THR A 139 -24.97 15.23 14.85
CA THR A 139 -26.00 14.79 13.89
C THR A 139 -25.53 14.90 12.44
N GLY A 140 -24.51 15.70 12.17
CA GLY A 140 -24.03 16.02 10.83
C GLY A 140 -24.97 16.97 10.06
N THR A 141 -25.78 17.77 10.76
CA THR A 141 -26.82 18.64 10.19
C THR A 141 -26.50 20.12 10.36
N PHE A 142 -27.14 20.98 9.58
CA PHE A 142 -26.91 22.43 9.57
C PHE A 142 -28.11 23.22 10.14
N THR A 143 -27.82 24.31 10.83
CA THR A 143 -28.80 25.34 11.23
C THR A 143 -28.52 26.61 10.43
N HIS A 144 -29.55 27.16 9.78
CA HIS A 144 -29.42 28.30 8.87
C HIS A 144 -29.77 29.64 9.52
N PHE A 145 -28.95 30.66 9.27
CA PHE A 145 -29.21 32.07 9.58
C PHE A 145 -29.21 32.84 8.27
N GLN A 146 -30.39 33.28 7.84
CA GLN A 146 -30.60 33.92 6.54
C GLN A 146 -31.06 35.36 6.68
N HIS A 147 -30.88 36.14 5.61
CA HIS A 147 -31.40 37.50 5.54
C HIS A 147 -32.92 37.48 5.31
N ASP A 148 -33.65 38.14 6.20
CA ASP A 148 -35.08 38.41 6.05
C ASP A 148 -35.30 39.94 5.99
N PRO A 149 -35.75 40.50 4.85
CA PRO A 149 -35.98 41.94 4.72
C PRO A 149 -37.08 42.48 5.64
N ASP A 150 -37.95 41.62 6.16
CA ASP A 150 -39.01 41.99 7.10
C ASP A 150 -38.58 41.86 8.58
N ASP A 151 -37.42 41.26 8.86
CA ASP A 151 -36.85 41.11 10.21
C ASP A 151 -35.51 41.87 10.35
N PRO A 152 -35.50 43.06 11.00
CA PRO A 152 -34.31 43.90 11.13
C PRO A 152 -33.24 43.36 12.08
N VAL A 153 -33.47 42.21 12.71
CA VAL A 153 -32.47 41.50 13.54
C VAL A 153 -32.04 40.16 12.95
N SER A 154 -32.48 39.85 11.73
CA SER A 154 -31.98 38.72 10.92
C SER A 154 -30.61 39.03 10.30
N LEU A 155 -30.00 38.10 9.56
CA LEU A 155 -28.70 38.35 8.94
C LEU A 155 -28.78 39.54 7.97
N GLY A 156 -27.72 40.35 7.91
CA GLY A 156 -27.71 41.61 7.17
C GLY A 156 -27.77 41.51 5.65
N GLY A 157 -27.29 40.40 5.10
CA GLY A 157 -27.19 40.14 3.67
C GLY A 157 -27.11 38.65 3.38
N THR A 158 -27.46 38.25 2.16
CA THR A 158 -27.54 36.82 1.81
C THR A 158 -26.18 36.17 1.65
N TRP A 159 -25.19 36.89 1.13
CA TRP A 159 -23.86 36.34 0.87
C TRP A 159 -22.90 36.73 2.00
N VAL A 160 -22.56 35.74 2.82
CA VAL A 160 -21.52 35.83 3.85
C VAL A 160 -20.15 35.68 3.19
N THR A 161 -19.22 36.57 3.47
CA THR A 161 -17.89 36.61 2.84
C THR A 161 -16.76 36.35 3.82
N ALA A 162 -16.95 36.65 5.10
CA ALA A 162 -15.96 36.46 6.16
C ALA A 162 -16.65 36.15 7.49
N ILE A 163 -15.99 35.35 8.34
CA ILE A 163 -16.44 35.03 9.70
C ILE A 163 -15.22 35.13 10.62
N HIS A 164 -15.38 35.78 11.76
CA HIS A 164 -14.31 35.93 12.74
C HIS A 164 -14.86 36.02 14.16
N GLU A 165 -14.36 35.19 15.08
CA GLU A 165 -14.57 35.38 16.51
C GLU A 165 -13.46 36.22 17.11
N ASP A 166 -13.82 37.35 17.72
CA ASP A 166 -12.85 38.25 18.35
C ASP A 166 -12.34 37.74 19.72
N LEU A 167 -11.32 38.41 20.28
CA LEU A 167 -10.74 38.07 21.57
C LEU A 167 -11.73 38.13 22.73
N SER A 168 -12.80 38.91 22.59
CA SER A 168 -13.90 39.05 23.56
C SER A 168 -14.98 37.96 23.42
N GLY A 169 -14.91 37.13 22.37
CA GLY A 169 -15.88 36.05 22.08
C GLY A 169 -17.06 36.48 21.22
N ASN A 170 -17.03 37.68 20.63
CA ASN A 170 -18.07 38.14 19.72
C ASN A 170 -17.88 37.51 18.34
N LEU A 171 -18.96 37.06 17.70
CA LEU A 171 -18.90 36.51 16.34
C LEU A 171 -19.26 37.58 15.31
N TRP A 172 -18.27 38.01 14.56
CA TRP A 172 -18.39 38.98 13.47
C TRP A 172 -18.61 38.25 12.14
N VAL A 173 -19.57 38.74 11.35
CA VAL A 173 -19.99 38.17 10.07
C VAL A 173 -19.95 39.27 9.02
N GLY A 174 -19.05 39.14 8.07
CA GLY A 174 -18.97 40.03 6.92
C GLY A 174 -19.93 39.58 5.84
N THR A 175 -20.69 40.49 5.26
CA THR A 175 -21.58 40.22 4.13
C THR A 175 -21.35 41.22 3.00
N ILE A 176 -21.99 40.99 1.86
CA ILE A 176 -22.00 41.93 0.74
C ILE A 176 -22.79 43.22 1.02
N THR A 177 -23.53 43.28 2.13
CA THR A 177 -24.35 44.44 2.54
C THR A 177 -23.87 45.07 3.84
N GLY A 178 -22.83 44.57 4.49
CA GLY A 178 -22.16 45.22 5.61
C GLY A 178 -21.53 44.23 6.58
N LEU A 179 -21.11 44.75 7.74
CA LEU A 179 -20.59 43.95 8.86
C LEU A 179 -21.72 43.71 9.86
N ASP A 180 -21.86 42.47 10.30
CA ASP A 180 -22.88 42.05 11.27
C ASP A 180 -22.21 41.43 12.51
N LEU A 181 -22.78 41.68 13.67
CA LEU A 181 -22.36 41.10 14.95
C LEU A 181 -23.48 40.19 15.47
N LEU A 182 -23.20 38.90 15.65
CA LEU A 182 -24.15 37.93 16.18
C LEU A 182 -24.14 37.91 17.72
N ASP A 183 -25.28 38.20 18.32
CA ASP A 183 -25.58 37.86 19.71
C ASP A 183 -25.99 36.38 19.78
N ARG A 184 -25.12 35.55 20.38
CA ARG A 184 -25.30 34.09 20.47
C ARG A 184 -26.39 33.66 21.47
N ASP A 185 -26.74 34.51 22.42
CA ASP A 185 -27.79 34.20 23.40
C ASP A 185 -29.18 34.38 22.77
N THR A 186 -29.32 35.39 21.92
CA THR A 186 -30.60 35.74 21.28
C THR A 186 -30.72 35.27 19.83
N ASN A 187 -29.60 34.88 19.19
CA ASN A 187 -29.46 34.63 17.76
C ASN A 187 -29.88 35.82 16.88
N GLN A 188 -29.63 37.04 17.37
CA GLN A 188 -29.95 38.30 16.68
C GLN A 188 -28.69 38.99 16.19
N PHE A 189 -28.81 39.73 15.09
CA PHE A 189 -27.69 40.46 14.48
C PHE A 189 -27.77 41.97 14.74
N VAL A 190 -26.63 42.57 15.06
CA VAL A 190 -26.42 44.02 15.05
C VAL A 190 -25.69 44.41 13.77
N HIS A 191 -26.19 45.42 13.07
CA HIS A 191 -25.73 45.79 11.73
C HIS A 191 -24.87 47.06 11.71
N TYR A 192 -23.67 46.96 11.15
CA TYR A 192 -22.81 48.08 10.80
C TYR A 192 -22.81 48.25 9.27
N ARG A 193 -23.10 49.46 8.80
CA ARG A 193 -23.35 49.78 7.39
C ARG A 193 -22.64 51.05 6.98
N TYR A 194 -22.30 51.17 5.71
CA TYR A 194 -21.80 52.40 5.11
C TYR A 194 -22.89 53.47 5.07
N ALA A 195 -22.56 54.67 5.55
CA ALA A 195 -23.36 55.86 5.37
C ALA A 195 -22.53 56.97 4.70
N PRO A 196 -22.86 57.40 3.46
CA PRO A 196 -22.04 58.34 2.67
C PRO A 196 -21.72 59.70 3.32
N ASN A 197 -22.46 60.09 4.36
CA ASN A 197 -22.30 61.36 5.05
C ASN A 197 -21.77 61.21 6.49
N ASP A 198 -21.39 59.99 6.89
CA ASP A 198 -20.86 59.72 8.23
C ASP A 198 -19.49 59.02 8.13
N PRO A 199 -18.39 59.77 8.37
CA PRO A 199 -17.04 59.21 8.31
C PRO A 199 -16.75 58.20 9.43
N GLY A 200 -17.62 58.05 10.43
CA GLY A 200 -17.50 57.03 11.47
C GLY A 200 -18.11 55.68 11.11
N THR A 201 -18.70 55.53 9.92
CA THR A 201 -19.28 54.27 9.43
C THR A 201 -18.30 53.49 8.53
N LEU A 202 -18.62 52.26 8.11
CA LEU A 202 -17.78 51.48 7.19
C LEU A 202 -17.43 52.26 5.91
N SER A 203 -16.28 51.98 5.29
CA SER A 203 -15.90 52.59 4.01
C SER A 203 -16.72 52.07 2.81
N ASP A 204 -17.23 50.84 2.89
CA ASP A 204 -18.11 50.19 1.92
C ASP A 204 -18.95 49.10 2.61
N ASP A 205 -20.13 48.79 2.06
CA ASP A 205 -20.96 47.70 2.57
C ASP A 205 -20.42 46.32 2.19
N PHE A 206 -19.65 46.19 1.09
CA PHE A 206 -19.09 44.91 0.69
C PHE A 206 -17.86 44.58 1.54
N VAL A 207 -18.08 43.85 2.64
CA VAL A 207 -17.01 43.33 3.49
C VAL A 207 -16.35 42.13 2.80
N ARG A 208 -15.02 42.09 2.77
CA ARG A 208 -14.23 41.02 2.13
C ARG A 208 -13.48 40.15 3.11
N VAL A 209 -12.93 40.76 4.16
CA VAL A 209 -12.09 40.09 5.15
C VAL A 209 -12.23 40.82 6.49
N ILE A 210 -12.20 40.05 7.56
CA ILE A 210 -12.20 40.52 8.95
C ILE A 210 -10.98 39.92 9.62
N TYR A 211 -10.22 40.72 10.35
CA TYR A 211 -9.01 40.28 11.03
C TYR A 211 -8.83 41.05 12.34
N GLU A 212 -8.52 40.38 13.43
CA GLU A 212 -8.13 41.00 14.69
C GLU A 212 -6.63 40.87 14.90
N ASP A 213 -5.95 41.99 15.17
CA ASP A 213 -4.50 41.97 15.49
C ASP A 213 -4.24 41.57 16.95
N ARG A 214 -2.96 41.33 17.30
CA ARG A 214 -2.58 40.95 18.68
C ARG A 214 -2.92 41.96 19.77
N ASP A 215 -3.13 43.22 19.39
CA ASP A 215 -3.49 44.31 20.31
C ASP A 215 -5.02 44.37 20.52
N GLY A 216 -5.79 43.52 19.83
CA GLY A 216 -7.25 43.45 19.90
C GLY A 216 -7.96 44.47 19.03
N ASN A 217 -7.27 45.06 18.03
CA ASN A 217 -7.93 45.94 17.09
C ASN A 217 -8.57 45.13 15.96
N LEU A 218 -9.84 45.41 15.68
CA LEU A 218 -10.59 44.74 14.63
C LEU A 218 -10.44 45.52 13.30
N TRP A 219 -9.82 44.89 12.34
CA TRP A 219 -9.60 45.37 10.98
C TRP A 219 -10.61 44.77 10.02
N VAL A 220 -11.22 45.61 9.19
CA VAL A 220 -12.21 45.20 8.19
C VAL A 220 -11.76 45.68 6.82
N GLY A 221 -11.51 44.73 5.92
CA GLY A 221 -11.20 45.01 4.52
C GLY A 221 -12.48 45.05 3.69
N THR A 222 -12.70 46.13 2.95
CA THR A 222 -13.90 46.31 2.11
C THR A 222 -13.56 46.47 0.62
N ASN A 223 -14.56 46.72 -0.23
CA ASN A 223 -14.35 47.10 -1.63
C ASN A 223 -13.76 48.50 -1.82
N SER A 224 -13.87 49.37 -0.82
CA SER A 224 -13.52 50.79 -0.95
C SER A 224 -12.61 51.29 0.18
N GLY A 225 -11.96 50.41 0.95
CA GLY A 225 -10.99 50.81 1.97
C GLY A 225 -10.59 49.70 2.94
N LEU A 226 -9.57 50.00 3.74
CA LEU A 226 -9.25 49.28 4.97
C LEU A 226 -9.81 50.08 6.16
N ASP A 227 -10.66 49.45 6.96
CA ASP A 227 -11.30 50.06 8.11
C ASP A 227 -10.74 49.50 9.43
N LEU A 228 -10.56 50.36 10.41
CA LEU A 228 -10.20 50.01 11.79
C LEU A 228 -11.38 50.35 12.72
N PHE A 229 -11.92 49.34 13.41
CA PHE A 229 -13.06 49.51 14.30
C PHE A 229 -12.63 49.90 15.72
N ASP A 230 -13.19 51.00 16.23
CA ASP A 230 -13.07 51.40 17.64
C ASP A 230 -14.28 50.87 18.43
N GLY A 231 -14.07 49.80 19.20
CA GLY A 231 -15.11 49.20 20.03
C GLY A 231 -15.62 50.07 21.19
N THR A 232 -14.98 51.21 21.49
CA THR A 232 -15.44 52.13 22.54
C THR A 232 -16.47 53.12 22.02
N SER A 233 -16.25 53.67 20.82
CA SER A 233 -17.18 54.60 20.17
C SER A 233 -18.09 53.93 19.15
N GLU A 234 -17.86 52.66 18.82
CA GLU A 234 -18.50 51.90 17.74
C GLU A 234 -18.39 52.63 16.39
N THR A 235 -17.21 53.19 16.09
CA THR A 235 -16.92 53.92 14.85
C THR A 235 -15.73 53.35 14.10
N PHE A 236 -15.63 53.63 12.81
CA PHE A 236 -14.55 53.15 11.92
C PHE A 236 -13.59 54.28 11.53
N PHE A 237 -12.30 53.96 11.43
CA PHE A 237 -11.26 54.80 10.86
C PHE A 237 -10.78 54.21 9.52
N HIS A 238 -10.72 55.03 8.46
CA HIS A 238 -10.48 54.56 7.10
C HIS A 238 -9.05 54.82 6.63
N TYR A 239 -8.44 53.81 6.01
CA TYR A 239 -7.24 53.94 5.19
C TYR A 239 -7.63 53.78 3.72
N LEU A 240 -7.58 54.91 3.00
CA LEU A 240 -8.01 55.02 1.59
C LEU A 240 -6.80 55.30 0.68
N HIS A 241 -6.89 54.84 -0.56
CA HIS A 241 -5.90 55.08 -1.60
C HIS A 241 -5.92 56.54 -2.05
N ASP A 242 -4.78 57.24 -1.91
CA ASP A 242 -4.54 58.51 -2.60
C ASP A 242 -3.44 58.30 -3.65
N PRO A 243 -3.74 58.42 -4.95
CA PRO A 243 -2.75 58.25 -6.02
C PRO A 243 -1.62 59.30 -5.96
N ARG A 244 -1.77 60.38 -5.18
CA ARG A 244 -0.76 61.43 -4.98
C ARG A 244 0.12 61.16 -3.75
N ASP A 245 -0.27 60.23 -2.89
CA ASP A 245 0.48 59.83 -1.70
C ASP A 245 0.98 58.39 -1.86
N LEU A 246 2.29 58.23 -2.07
CA LEU A 246 2.93 56.92 -2.18
C LEU A 246 2.91 56.13 -0.86
N HIS A 247 2.58 56.79 0.25
CA HIS A 247 2.48 56.20 1.59
C HIS A 247 1.04 55.85 1.99
N SER A 248 0.05 56.09 1.14
CA SER A 248 -1.30 55.54 1.33
C SER A 248 -1.37 54.07 0.86
N ILE A 249 -2.46 53.36 1.17
CA ILE A 249 -2.67 52.00 0.65
C ILE A 249 -2.64 51.98 -0.88
N SER A 250 -2.12 50.92 -1.50
CA SER A 250 -1.94 50.86 -2.96
C SER A 250 -3.23 50.74 -3.76
N ASN A 251 -4.30 50.25 -3.15
CA ASN A 251 -5.61 50.06 -3.76
C ASN A 251 -6.68 49.88 -2.66
N ASP A 252 -7.90 50.34 -2.90
CA ASP A 252 -8.99 50.31 -1.93
C ASP A 252 -9.68 48.94 -1.76
N GLN A 253 -9.56 48.04 -2.75
CA GLN A 253 -10.17 46.70 -2.68
C GLN A 253 -9.27 45.77 -1.87
N VAL A 254 -9.53 45.69 -0.56
CA VAL A 254 -8.76 44.90 0.40
C VAL A 254 -9.24 43.45 0.38
N THR A 255 -8.34 42.52 0.14
CA THR A 255 -8.65 41.09 -0.07
C THR A 255 -8.07 40.18 1.02
N ALA A 256 -7.01 40.61 1.70
CA ALA A 256 -6.38 39.87 2.77
C ALA A 256 -5.76 40.84 3.79
N ILE A 257 -5.82 40.47 5.07
CA ILE A 257 -5.17 41.18 6.17
C ILE A 257 -4.48 40.11 7.04
N TYR A 258 -3.23 40.34 7.40
CA TYR A 258 -2.46 39.42 8.22
C TYR A 258 -1.40 40.16 9.03
N GLU A 259 -1.28 39.88 10.34
CA GLU A 259 -0.20 40.37 11.18
C GLU A 259 0.89 39.31 11.32
N ASP A 260 2.13 39.64 10.96
CA ASP A 260 3.27 38.75 11.10
C ASP A 260 3.78 38.68 12.55
N GLN A 261 4.61 37.69 12.87
CA GLN A 261 5.18 37.47 14.21
C GLN A 261 5.95 38.68 14.75
N GLU A 262 6.51 39.52 13.88
CA GLU A 262 7.20 40.77 14.22
C GLU A 262 6.24 41.93 14.58
N GLY A 263 4.92 41.75 14.37
CA GLY A 263 3.88 42.76 14.63
C GLY A 263 3.64 43.70 13.44
N THR A 264 4.06 43.30 12.25
CA THR A 264 3.83 44.05 11.02
C THR A 264 2.51 43.62 10.41
N LEU A 265 1.61 44.57 10.16
CA LEU A 265 0.36 44.31 9.46
C LEU A 265 0.56 44.37 7.94
N TRP A 266 0.26 43.26 7.28
CA TRP A 266 0.32 43.08 5.84
C TRP A 266 -1.09 43.11 5.25
N VAL A 267 -1.26 43.84 4.16
CA VAL A 267 -2.56 44.07 3.52
C VAL A 267 -2.48 43.76 2.03
N GLY A 268 -3.17 42.71 1.61
CA GLY A 268 -3.31 42.31 0.22
C GLY A 268 -4.45 43.06 -0.45
N THR A 269 -4.28 43.36 -1.74
CA THR A 269 -5.30 44.06 -2.53
C THR A 269 -5.58 43.38 -3.87
N GLU A 270 -6.75 43.63 -4.45
CA GLU A 270 -7.21 42.98 -5.69
C GLU A 270 -6.38 43.39 -6.93
N ALA A 271 -5.73 44.57 -6.90
CA ALA A 271 -4.93 45.08 -8.02
C ALA A 271 -3.71 45.93 -7.64
N GLY A 272 -3.51 46.24 -6.35
CA GLY A 272 -2.44 47.12 -5.88
C GLY A 272 -1.20 46.39 -5.34
N GLY A 273 -1.20 45.07 -5.30
CA GLY A 273 -0.14 44.26 -4.70
C GLY A 273 -0.28 44.11 -3.19
N LEU A 274 0.86 43.95 -2.52
CA LEU A 274 1.00 43.75 -1.09
C LEU A 274 1.41 45.06 -0.42
N ASN A 275 0.78 45.41 0.69
CA ASN A 275 1.10 46.61 1.47
C ASN A 275 1.57 46.22 2.86
N GLN A 276 2.60 46.91 3.34
CA GLN A 276 3.14 46.76 4.70
C GLN A 276 2.80 48.03 5.48
N LEU A 277 2.01 47.93 6.55
CA LEU A 277 1.66 49.06 7.40
C LEU A 277 2.75 49.29 8.45
N ASN A 278 3.26 50.53 8.51
CA ASN A 278 4.07 50.97 9.63
C ASN A 278 3.18 51.60 10.71
N GLY A 279 2.96 50.87 11.81
CA GLY A 279 2.09 51.31 12.91
C GLY A 279 2.55 52.59 13.63
N ALA A 280 3.84 52.94 13.57
CA ALA A 280 4.33 54.16 14.22
C ALA A 280 4.04 55.44 13.40
N SER A 281 4.04 55.33 12.07
CA SER A 281 3.81 56.45 11.16
C SER A 281 2.45 56.45 10.47
N ASN A 282 1.66 55.37 10.59
CA ASN A 282 0.42 55.15 9.84
C ASN A 282 0.61 55.30 8.32
N THR A 283 1.74 54.79 7.81
CA THR A 283 2.09 54.84 6.38
C THR A 283 2.32 53.45 5.82
N PHE A 284 2.06 53.26 4.53
CA PHE A 284 2.26 51.99 3.83
C PHE A 284 3.56 51.97 3.00
N ILE A 285 4.22 50.83 3.00
CA ILE A 285 5.22 50.44 1.99
C ILE A 285 4.53 49.49 1.01
N ARG A 286 4.67 49.75 -0.29
CA ARG A 286 3.98 49.01 -1.35
C ARG A 286 4.94 48.06 -2.06
N HIS A 287 4.55 46.79 -2.17
CA HIS A 287 5.25 45.77 -2.95
C HIS A 287 4.37 45.38 -4.14
N GLN A 288 4.85 45.68 -5.35
CA GLN A 288 4.10 45.50 -6.59
C GLN A 288 4.91 44.66 -7.58
N HIS A 289 4.21 44.06 -8.54
CA HIS A 289 4.79 43.35 -9.66
C HIS A 289 5.47 44.31 -10.64
N ASP A 290 6.71 43.99 -11.00
CA ASP A 290 7.49 44.62 -12.06
C ASP A 290 8.00 43.53 -13.03
N ALA A 291 7.59 43.62 -14.30
CA ALA A 291 7.95 42.63 -15.32
C ALA A 291 9.45 42.59 -15.64
N GLU A 292 10.18 43.66 -15.33
CA GLU A 292 11.63 43.75 -15.57
C GLU A 292 12.46 43.33 -14.34
N ASP A 293 11.83 43.16 -13.17
CA ASP A 293 12.48 42.69 -11.95
C ASP A 293 11.92 41.31 -11.52
N PRO A 294 12.67 40.22 -11.76
CA PRO A 294 12.26 38.86 -11.37
C PRO A 294 12.26 38.63 -9.85
N ASN A 295 12.64 39.63 -9.04
CA ASN A 295 12.58 39.61 -7.59
C ASN A 295 11.38 40.39 -7.01
N SER A 296 10.59 41.04 -7.86
CA SER A 296 9.35 41.74 -7.48
C SER A 296 8.20 40.75 -7.25
N LEU A 297 7.01 41.19 -6.82
CA LEU A 297 5.86 40.30 -6.61
C LEU A 297 5.44 39.58 -7.92
N SER A 298 4.96 38.33 -7.88
CA SER A 298 4.59 37.61 -9.13
C SER A 298 3.36 38.20 -9.84
N HIS A 299 2.44 38.81 -9.08
CA HIS A 299 1.25 39.50 -9.58
C HIS A 299 0.65 40.46 -8.55
N ASN A 300 0.06 41.57 -9.00
CA ASN A 300 -0.55 42.60 -8.12
C ASN A 300 -1.90 42.23 -7.49
N ARG A 301 -2.42 41.03 -7.77
CA ARG A 301 -3.67 40.56 -7.18
C ARG A 301 -3.30 39.58 -6.09
N VAL A 302 -3.32 40.04 -4.85
CA VAL A 302 -3.01 39.26 -3.65
C VAL A 302 -4.33 38.80 -3.04
N ARG A 303 -4.46 37.54 -2.67
CA ARG A 303 -5.70 36.99 -2.08
C ARG A 303 -5.54 36.33 -0.72
N ALA A 304 -4.33 35.87 -0.42
CA ALA A 304 -4.05 35.22 0.86
C ALA A 304 -2.63 35.59 1.30
N ILE A 305 -2.46 35.72 2.61
CA ILE A 305 -1.19 36.02 3.26
C ILE A 305 -1.13 35.13 4.50
N LEU A 306 0.00 34.45 4.69
CA LEU A 306 0.26 33.63 5.88
C LEU A 306 1.75 33.69 6.18
N GLU A 307 2.13 33.82 7.45
CA GLU A 307 3.50 33.53 7.87
C GLU A 307 3.53 32.17 8.54
N ASP A 308 4.41 31.29 8.08
CA ASP A 308 4.54 29.96 8.67
C ASP A 308 5.31 29.97 10.00
N ASP A 309 5.27 28.87 10.74
CA ASP A 309 5.99 28.73 12.02
C ASP A 309 7.52 28.89 11.91
N ALA A 310 8.08 28.87 10.70
CA ALA A 310 9.50 29.13 10.44
C ALA A 310 9.80 30.61 10.13
N GLY A 311 8.79 31.48 10.18
CA GLY A 311 8.89 32.92 9.89
C GLY A 311 8.95 33.25 8.39
N ARG A 312 8.55 32.32 7.51
CA ARG A 312 8.49 32.56 6.07
C ARG A 312 7.12 33.12 5.72
N LEU A 313 7.11 34.31 5.12
CA LEU A 313 5.88 34.96 4.68
C LEU A 313 5.50 34.49 3.27
N TRP A 314 4.33 33.87 3.16
CA TRP A 314 3.72 33.32 1.97
C TRP A 314 2.60 34.22 1.47
N ILE A 315 2.59 34.48 0.16
CA ILE A 315 1.66 35.40 -0.49
C ILE A 315 1.02 34.70 -1.69
N GLY A 316 -0.28 34.45 -1.60
CA GLY A 316 -1.05 33.83 -2.67
C GLY A 316 -1.49 34.89 -3.68
N THR A 317 -1.08 34.74 -4.94
CA THR A 317 -1.45 35.66 -6.02
C THR A 317 -2.21 34.98 -7.15
N GLN A 318 -2.66 35.76 -8.13
CA GLN A 318 -3.30 35.23 -9.33
C GLN A 318 -2.34 34.44 -10.24
N ASN A 319 -1.03 34.70 -10.19
CA ASN A 319 -0.05 34.14 -11.11
C ASN A 319 1.15 33.47 -10.41
N GLY A 320 0.89 32.84 -9.27
CA GLY A 320 1.85 32.07 -8.50
C GLY A 320 1.66 32.22 -7.00
N LEU A 321 2.45 31.44 -6.28
CA LEU A 321 2.70 31.61 -4.86
C LEU A 321 4.04 32.33 -4.70
N ASP A 322 4.07 33.37 -3.89
CA ASP A 322 5.27 34.13 -3.57
C ASP A 322 5.73 33.84 -2.14
N GLN A 323 7.04 33.72 -1.93
CA GLN A 323 7.65 33.72 -0.61
C GLN A 323 8.58 34.93 -0.49
N LEU A 324 8.45 35.72 0.58
CA LEU A 324 9.30 36.89 0.82
C LEU A 324 10.59 36.48 1.57
N ASP A 325 11.74 36.60 0.90
CA ASP A 325 13.06 36.56 1.55
C ASP A 325 13.35 37.95 2.15
N ARG A 326 13.02 38.11 3.45
CA ARG A 326 13.18 39.38 4.20
C ARG A 326 14.63 39.88 4.20
N HIS A 327 15.62 38.98 4.22
CA HIS A 327 17.03 39.36 4.32
C HIS A 327 17.56 39.98 3.03
N ARG A 328 17.09 39.48 1.88
CA ARG A 328 17.49 39.97 0.56
C ARG A 328 16.46 40.92 -0.07
N ASN A 329 15.30 41.09 0.58
CA ASN A 329 14.15 41.86 0.10
C ASN A 329 13.77 41.47 -1.34
N ARG A 330 13.54 40.17 -1.56
CA ARG A 330 13.13 39.60 -2.85
C ARG A 330 11.98 38.61 -2.67
N PHE A 331 11.15 38.48 -3.69
CA PHE A 331 10.12 37.45 -3.78
C PHE A 331 10.65 36.24 -4.56
N ILE A 332 10.41 35.04 -4.01
CA ILE A 332 10.68 33.76 -4.66
C ILE A 332 9.35 33.24 -5.21
N HIS A 333 9.34 32.90 -6.49
CA HIS A 333 8.13 32.52 -7.22
C HIS A 333 8.00 31.00 -7.35
N TYR A 334 6.85 30.47 -6.96
CA TYR A 334 6.43 29.11 -7.26
C TYR A 334 5.25 29.15 -8.23
N ARG A 335 5.32 28.34 -9.30
CA ARG A 335 4.33 28.32 -10.39
C ARG A 335 3.98 26.89 -10.77
N HIS A 336 2.80 26.72 -11.33
CA HIS A 336 2.34 25.48 -11.93
C HIS A 336 3.11 25.19 -13.22
N ASP A 337 3.71 24.01 -13.30
CA ASP A 337 4.21 23.39 -14.51
C ASP A 337 3.40 22.12 -14.80
N PRO A 338 2.68 22.04 -15.93
CA PRO A 338 1.96 20.83 -16.33
C PRO A 338 2.86 19.60 -16.52
N GLY A 339 4.15 19.80 -16.82
CA GLY A 339 5.13 18.74 -17.02
C GLY A 339 5.74 18.17 -15.73
N ASP A 340 5.53 18.85 -14.60
CA ASP A 340 6.07 18.45 -13.29
C ASP A 340 4.94 18.35 -12.25
N LEU A 341 4.67 17.13 -11.78
CA LEU A 341 3.63 16.84 -10.79
C LEU A 341 3.91 17.42 -9.41
N TYR A 342 5.16 17.78 -9.11
CA TYR A 342 5.58 18.33 -7.82
C TYR A 342 5.58 19.87 -7.77
N THR A 343 5.09 20.53 -8.81
CA THR A 343 4.82 21.97 -8.79
C THR A 343 3.39 22.25 -8.33
N LEU A 344 3.06 23.52 -8.04
CA LEU A 344 1.69 23.94 -7.71
C LEU A 344 0.66 23.34 -8.68
N SER A 345 -0.53 22.99 -8.20
CA SER A 345 -1.60 22.46 -9.04
C SER A 345 -2.26 23.51 -9.95
N SER A 346 -2.18 24.78 -9.57
CA SER A 346 -2.63 25.94 -10.37
C SER A 346 -1.91 27.21 -9.90
N ASN A 347 -1.76 28.19 -10.80
CA ASN A 347 -1.10 29.46 -10.50
C ASN A 347 -1.96 30.41 -9.66
N THR A 348 -3.27 30.24 -9.64
CA THR A 348 -4.17 31.16 -8.96
C THR A 348 -4.44 30.65 -7.55
N ILE A 349 -3.74 31.21 -6.56
CA ILE A 349 -3.85 30.85 -5.14
C ILE A 349 -4.95 31.69 -4.49
N TRP A 350 -5.90 31.02 -3.83
CA TRP A 350 -7.06 31.64 -3.18
C TRP A 350 -6.97 31.64 -1.67
N SER A 351 -6.44 30.58 -1.08
CA SER A 351 -6.35 30.40 0.36
C SER A 351 -5.04 29.72 0.74
N ILE A 352 -4.53 30.05 1.93
CA ILE A 352 -3.31 29.47 2.50
C ILE A 352 -3.60 29.15 3.96
N PHE A 353 -3.18 27.97 4.42
CA PHE A 353 -3.36 27.55 5.81
C PHE A 353 -2.19 26.66 6.25
N GLU A 354 -1.67 26.86 7.46
CA GLU A 354 -0.74 25.93 8.11
C GLU A 354 -1.53 25.11 9.12
N ASP A 355 -1.46 23.78 9.03
CA ASP A 355 -2.08 22.92 10.03
C ASP A 355 -1.19 22.76 11.28
N ARG A 356 -1.74 22.18 12.34
CA ARG A 356 -1.03 21.96 13.62
C ARG A 356 0.20 21.06 13.52
N THR A 357 0.38 20.34 12.40
CA THR A 357 1.56 19.51 12.14
C THR A 357 2.65 20.28 11.38
N GLY A 358 2.38 21.52 10.96
CA GLY A 358 3.29 22.37 10.20
C GLY A 358 3.26 22.11 8.70
N VAL A 359 2.23 21.41 8.20
CA VAL A 359 2.01 21.23 6.76
C VAL A 359 1.23 22.43 6.23
N LEU A 360 1.70 22.96 5.11
CA LEU A 360 1.11 24.10 4.43
C LEU A 360 0.15 23.63 3.34
N TRP A 361 -1.04 24.21 3.34
CA TRP A 361 -2.12 23.93 2.41
C TRP A 361 -2.40 25.17 1.57
N PHE A 362 -2.29 25.03 0.26
CA PHE A 362 -2.57 26.08 -0.71
C PHE A 362 -3.81 25.72 -1.50
N GLY A 363 -4.90 26.42 -1.24
CA GLY A 363 -6.12 26.31 -1.99
C GLY A 363 -6.02 27.08 -3.30
N THR A 364 -6.28 26.41 -4.42
CA THR A 364 -6.16 27.01 -5.75
C THR A 364 -7.51 27.23 -6.42
N TYR A 365 -7.53 28.03 -7.50
CA TYR A 365 -8.67 28.12 -8.40
C TYR A 365 -8.58 27.04 -9.49
N GLY A 366 -9.50 26.08 -9.45
CA GLY A 366 -9.63 25.00 -10.44
C GLY A 366 -8.63 23.85 -10.34
N GLY A 367 -7.54 23.97 -9.56
CA GLY A 367 -6.50 22.94 -9.42
C GLY A 367 -6.57 22.11 -8.14
N GLY A 368 -7.58 22.30 -7.29
CA GLY A 368 -7.69 21.66 -5.98
C GLY A 368 -6.72 22.26 -4.96
N LEU A 369 -6.14 21.39 -4.13
CA LEU A 369 -5.16 21.73 -3.10
C LEU A 369 -3.75 21.41 -3.58
N SER A 370 -2.80 22.27 -3.23
CA SER A 370 -1.37 21.93 -3.19
C SER A 370 -0.92 21.86 -1.73
N LYS A 371 -0.34 20.74 -1.31
CA LYS A 371 0.13 20.47 0.04
C LYS A 371 1.66 20.50 0.05
N TYR A 372 2.26 21.15 1.03
CA TYR A 372 3.70 21.21 1.22
C TYR A 372 4.07 20.88 2.65
N ASN A 373 4.85 19.81 2.81
CA ASN A 373 5.37 19.37 4.09
C ASN A 373 6.78 19.95 4.31
N ARG A 374 6.93 20.88 5.25
CA ARG A 374 8.23 21.52 5.54
C ARG A 374 9.30 20.52 5.99
N SER A 375 8.93 19.37 6.56
CA SER A 375 9.90 18.35 6.98
C SER A 375 10.69 17.75 5.81
N THR A 376 10.21 17.90 4.56
CA THR A 376 10.95 17.43 3.38
C THR A 376 12.17 18.30 3.05
N ASP A 377 12.22 19.55 3.54
CA ASP A 377 13.37 20.45 3.35
C ASP A 377 14.64 19.94 4.05
N GLN A 378 14.49 18.96 4.95
CA GLN A 378 15.60 18.36 5.68
C GLN A 378 16.54 17.58 4.76
N PHE A 379 16.06 17.12 3.61
CA PHE A 379 16.86 16.49 2.55
C PHE A 379 16.89 17.40 1.32
N VAL A 380 17.94 18.20 1.18
CA VAL A 380 18.08 19.15 0.06
C VAL A 380 18.31 18.39 -1.24
N LEU A 381 17.44 18.59 -2.23
CA LEU A 381 17.50 17.90 -3.51
C LEU A 381 18.18 18.74 -4.59
N PHE A 382 19.17 18.16 -5.25
CA PHE A 382 19.78 18.66 -6.49
C PHE A 382 19.41 17.72 -7.65
N GLN A 383 18.77 18.27 -8.68
CA GLN A 383 18.35 17.56 -9.90
C GLN A 383 18.56 18.41 -11.16
N GLN A 384 18.55 17.77 -12.33
CA GLN A 384 18.56 18.43 -13.64
C GLN A 384 17.27 19.23 -13.82
N ARG A 385 17.43 20.48 -14.26
CA ARG A 385 16.33 21.41 -14.53
C ARG A 385 16.47 21.92 -15.97
N PRO A 386 15.70 21.39 -16.94
CA PRO A 386 15.79 21.83 -18.33
C PRO A 386 15.48 23.33 -18.53
N ASP A 387 14.70 23.91 -17.63
CA ASP A 387 14.32 25.32 -17.57
C ASP A 387 15.42 26.22 -16.97
N LEU A 388 16.36 25.64 -16.20
CA LEU A 388 17.49 26.36 -15.61
C LEU A 388 18.84 25.85 -16.15
N PRO A 389 19.57 26.67 -16.93
CA PRO A 389 20.90 26.29 -17.43
C PRO A 389 21.95 26.11 -16.32
N ASN A 390 21.65 26.54 -15.10
CA ASN A 390 22.51 26.42 -13.91
C ASN A 390 22.02 25.29 -12.99
N SER A 391 22.00 24.05 -13.50
CA SER A 391 21.58 22.85 -12.77
C SER A 391 22.46 21.66 -13.16
N LEU A 392 22.22 20.49 -12.54
CA LEU A 392 22.88 19.24 -12.92
C LEU A 392 22.68 18.93 -14.41
N SER A 393 23.70 18.38 -15.06
CA SER A 393 23.63 18.01 -16.47
C SER A 393 22.76 16.77 -16.74
N GLU A 394 22.58 15.90 -15.75
CA GLU A 394 21.83 14.64 -15.82
C GLU A 394 21.49 14.15 -14.41
N ASN A 395 20.42 13.37 -14.26
CA ASN A 395 19.89 12.95 -12.95
C ASN A 395 20.54 11.68 -12.39
N MET A 396 21.05 10.79 -13.23
CA MET A 396 21.60 9.52 -12.75
C MET A 396 23.03 9.70 -12.23
N ILE A 397 23.17 9.81 -10.90
CA ILE A 397 24.42 10.11 -10.21
C ILE A 397 25.14 8.80 -9.83
N TRP A 398 26.45 8.73 -10.06
CA TRP A 398 27.28 7.55 -9.77
C TRP A 398 28.43 7.82 -8.80
N SER A 399 28.84 9.07 -8.64
CA SER A 399 29.91 9.45 -7.72
C SER A 399 29.79 10.90 -7.30
N ILE A 400 30.15 11.18 -6.06
CA ILE A 400 30.18 12.52 -5.47
C ILE A 400 31.48 12.65 -4.68
N CYS A 401 32.14 13.80 -4.79
CA CYS A 401 33.37 14.09 -4.05
C CYS A 401 33.41 15.60 -3.76
N GLU A 402 33.76 16.00 -2.54
CA GLU A 402 34.09 17.39 -2.23
C GLU A 402 35.60 17.57 -2.24
N ASP A 403 36.09 18.60 -2.92
CA ASP A 403 37.51 18.94 -2.95
C ASP A 403 37.93 19.83 -1.76
N GLN A 404 39.24 19.98 -1.57
CA GLN A 404 39.84 20.79 -0.50
C GLN A 404 39.46 22.28 -0.53
N ASN A 405 38.81 22.76 -1.60
CA ASN A 405 38.31 24.12 -1.76
C ASN A 405 36.78 24.21 -1.58
N ASP A 406 36.16 23.21 -0.96
CA ASP A 406 34.70 23.09 -0.74
C ASP A 406 33.88 23.06 -2.05
N ILE A 407 34.49 22.59 -3.15
CA ILE A 407 33.81 22.43 -4.44
C ILE A 407 33.31 21.00 -4.56
N LEU A 408 32.04 20.85 -4.92
CA LEU A 408 31.44 19.54 -5.12
C LEU A 408 31.60 19.10 -6.58
N TRP A 409 32.14 17.89 -6.76
CA TRP A 409 32.31 17.22 -8.04
C TRP A 409 31.34 16.03 -8.13
N ILE A 410 30.53 16.00 -9.18
CA ILE A 410 29.43 15.04 -9.34
C ILE A 410 29.58 14.31 -10.67
N GLY A 411 29.72 12.99 -10.60
CA GLY A 411 29.83 12.10 -11.75
C GLY A 411 28.46 11.56 -12.14
N THR A 412 28.12 11.70 -13.42
CA THR A 412 26.80 11.33 -13.94
C THR A 412 26.88 10.26 -15.04
N PHE A 413 25.78 9.56 -15.26
CA PHE A 413 25.65 8.63 -16.38
C PHE A 413 25.39 9.41 -17.68
N ASN A 414 26.33 9.43 -18.61
CA ASN A 414 26.24 10.14 -19.90
C ASN A 414 26.13 11.67 -19.83
N GLY A 415 26.00 12.28 -18.65
CA GLY A 415 25.99 13.73 -18.47
C GLY A 415 27.37 14.37 -18.29
N GLY A 416 28.42 13.57 -18.06
CA GLY A 416 29.79 14.03 -17.81
C GLY A 416 30.07 14.33 -16.33
N LEU A 417 31.11 15.13 -16.11
CA LEU A 417 31.55 15.57 -14.79
C LEU A 417 30.97 16.96 -14.50
N ASN A 418 30.17 17.07 -13.46
CA ASN A 418 29.61 18.33 -12.97
C ASN A 418 30.48 18.88 -11.84
N LYS A 419 30.66 20.20 -11.84
CA LYS A 419 31.35 20.95 -10.80
C LYS A 419 30.37 21.99 -10.25
N LEU A 420 30.06 21.91 -8.96
CA LEU A 420 29.22 22.86 -8.25
C LEU A 420 30.09 23.72 -7.31
N ASP A 421 30.20 25.01 -7.64
CA ASP A 421 30.74 26.00 -6.72
C ASP A 421 29.59 26.51 -5.84
N ARG A 422 29.61 26.13 -4.56
CA ARG A 422 28.54 26.46 -3.61
C ARG A 422 28.57 27.91 -3.13
N THR A 423 29.65 28.65 -3.39
CA THR A 423 29.76 30.06 -2.99
C THR A 423 29.08 30.99 -3.99
N SER A 424 29.21 30.68 -5.29
CA SER A 424 28.50 31.37 -6.37
C SER A 424 27.20 30.67 -6.77
N ASP A 425 26.96 29.46 -6.25
CA ASP A 425 25.89 28.54 -6.64
C ASP A 425 25.86 28.29 -8.15
N THR A 426 27.01 27.92 -8.73
CA THR A 426 27.17 27.75 -10.18
C THR A 426 27.61 26.35 -10.56
N PHE A 427 26.90 25.75 -11.51
CA PHE A 427 27.28 24.51 -12.17
C PHE A 427 28.17 24.76 -13.38
N THR A 428 29.25 23.98 -13.50
CA THR A 428 30.08 23.85 -14.69
C THR A 428 30.15 22.39 -15.10
N VAL A 429 29.90 22.10 -16.38
CA VAL A 429 29.85 20.71 -16.89
C VAL A 429 31.03 20.46 -17.82
N TYR A 430 31.76 19.37 -17.58
CA TYR A 430 32.83 18.87 -18.45
C TYR A 430 32.33 17.64 -19.20
N GLN A 431 32.28 17.74 -20.53
CA GLN A 431 31.79 16.69 -21.42
C GLN A 431 32.84 16.30 -22.46
N HIS A 432 32.76 15.06 -22.92
CA HIS A 432 33.61 14.48 -23.93
C HIS A 432 33.38 15.16 -25.28
N ASP A 433 34.44 15.71 -25.85
CA ASP A 433 34.47 16.19 -27.22
C ASP A 433 35.43 15.31 -28.04
N PRO A 434 34.91 14.50 -28.99
CA PRO A 434 35.73 13.66 -29.88
C PRO A 434 36.78 14.44 -30.70
N LYS A 435 36.67 15.77 -30.80
CA LYS A 435 37.61 16.65 -31.50
C LYS A 435 38.69 17.23 -30.59
N ASP A 436 38.51 17.18 -29.28
CA ASP A 436 39.47 17.67 -28.30
C ASP A 436 40.02 16.50 -27.46
N PRO A 437 41.26 16.03 -27.75
CA PRO A 437 41.88 14.93 -27.02
C PRO A 437 42.30 15.32 -25.59
N THR A 438 42.00 16.54 -25.14
CA THR A 438 42.21 17.01 -23.77
C THR A 438 40.91 17.24 -23.01
N SER A 439 39.75 16.97 -23.63
CA SER A 439 38.45 16.86 -22.96
C SER A 439 38.34 15.54 -22.20
N ILE A 440 37.39 15.40 -21.27
CA ILE A 440 37.16 14.13 -20.54
C ILE A 440 36.96 12.95 -21.51
N ILE A 441 37.50 11.76 -21.20
CA ILE A 441 37.52 10.63 -22.14
C ILE A 441 36.14 10.02 -22.39
N SER A 442 35.21 10.19 -21.45
CA SER A 442 33.84 9.68 -21.54
C SER A 442 32.90 10.48 -20.64
N ASN A 443 31.63 10.58 -21.04
CA ASN A 443 30.59 11.21 -20.24
C ASN A 443 30.00 10.29 -19.16
N ASP A 444 30.41 9.02 -19.11
CA ASP A 444 29.94 8.06 -18.12
C ASP A 444 30.96 7.97 -16.97
N VAL A 445 30.80 8.88 -16.00
CA VAL A 445 31.70 9.08 -14.85
C VAL A 445 31.23 8.21 -13.68
N ARG A 446 32.13 7.39 -13.15
CA ARG A 446 31.80 6.29 -12.24
C ARG A 446 32.49 6.37 -10.89
N ALA A 447 33.62 7.07 -10.81
CA ALA A 447 34.35 7.30 -9.59
C ALA A 447 35.06 8.66 -9.68
N ILE A 448 35.11 9.38 -8.56
CA ILE A 448 35.82 10.65 -8.45
C ILE A 448 36.61 10.61 -7.15
N LEU A 449 37.85 11.07 -7.19
CA LEU A 449 38.70 11.20 -6.01
C LEU A 449 39.57 12.45 -6.18
N GLU A 450 39.61 13.32 -5.18
CA GLU A 450 40.72 14.26 -5.06
C GLU A 450 41.80 13.62 -4.18
N ASP A 451 43.03 13.63 -4.66
CA ASP A 451 44.16 13.12 -3.89
C ASP A 451 44.73 14.18 -2.92
N HIS A 452 45.58 13.75 -1.99
CA HIS A 452 46.23 14.62 -1.00
C HIS A 452 47.07 15.74 -1.62
N SER A 453 47.43 15.65 -2.91
CA SER A 453 48.16 16.71 -3.63
C SER A 453 47.24 17.76 -4.26
N GLY A 454 45.92 17.59 -4.17
CA GLY A 454 44.90 18.43 -4.80
C GLY A 454 44.68 18.11 -6.28
N THR A 455 45.07 16.90 -6.73
CA THR A 455 44.80 16.44 -8.09
C THR A 455 43.50 15.65 -8.12
N LEU A 456 42.61 16.03 -9.03
CA LEU A 456 41.34 15.33 -9.22
C LEU A 456 41.51 14.19 -10.23
N TRP A 457 41.13 12.98 -9.81
CA TRP A 457 41.10 11.76 -10.59
C TRP A 457 39.66 11.36 -10.89
N VAL A 458 39.40 10.98 -12.14
CA VAL A 458 38.05 10.71 -12.64
C VAL A 458 38.06 9.36 -13.35
N GLY A 459 37.41 8.38 -12.73
CA GLY A 459 37.20 7.05 -13.30
C GLY A 459 35.98 7.06 -14.21
N THR A 460 36.14 6.61 -15.46
CA THR A 460 35.06 6.54 -16.45
C THR A 460 34.88 5.12 -16.99
N ASN A 461 33.87 4.91 -17.84
CA ASN A 461 33.73 3.66 -18.59
C ASN A 461 34.73 3.48 -19.75
N ALA A 462 35.59 4.46 -20.03
CA ALA A 462 36.57 4.42 -21.12
C ALA A 462 38.04 4.62 -20.69
N GLY A 463 38.29 4.75 -19.38
CA GLY A 463 39.63 4.90 -18.81
C GLY A 463 39.64 5.72 -17.53
N LEU A 464 40.85 5.95 -17.01
CA LEU A 464 41.11 6.86 -15.89
C LEU A 464 41.60 8.21 -16.43
N ASP A 465 41.01 9.29 -15.94
CA ASP A 465 41.40 10.65 -16.27
C ASP A 465 42.04 11.36 -15.07
N GLN A 466 43.07 12.15 -15.34
CA GLN A 466 43.69 13.08 -14.40
C GLN A 466 43.36 14.50 -14.85
N PHE A 467 42.71 15.29 -13.99
CA PHE A 467 42.29 16.65 -14.30
C PHE A 467 43.29 17.69 -13.79
N ASP A 468 43.72 18.59 -14.67
CA ASP A 468 44.52 19.76 -14.30
C ASP A 468 43.61 20.97 -14.12
N SER A 469 43.46 21.43 -12.87
CA SER A 469 42.59 22.55 -12.52
C SER A 469 43.04 23.91 -13.09
N LYS A 470 44.33 24.06 -13.45
CA LYS A 470 44.89 25.31 -13.99
C LYS A 470 44.63 25.43 -15.49
N THR A 471 44.88 24.37 -16.24
CA THR A 471 44.67 24.35 -17.69
C THR A 471 43.25 23.94 -18.07
N LYS A 472 42.50 23.33 -17.14
CA LYS A 472 41.16 22.74 -17.35
C LYS A 472 41.17 21.63 -18.40
N THR A 473 42.23 20.82 -18.42
CA THR A 473 42.43 19.73 -19.39
C THR A 473 42.58 18.39 -18.68
N PHE A 474 42.28 17.29 -19.38
CA PHE A 474 42.37 15.92 -18.89
C PHE A 474 43.55 15.17 -19.52
N THR A 475 44.22 14.34 -18.73
CA THR A 475 45.21 13.35 -19.20
C THR A 475 44.62 11.95 -19.04
N HIS A 476 44.63 11.17 -20.12
CA HIS A 476 43.97 9.87 -20.20
C HIS A 476 44.92 8.69 -19.96
N TYR A 477 44.49 7.73 -19.16
CA TYR A 477 45.13 6.43 -18.97
C TYR A 477 44.16 5.31 -19.38
N GLN A 478 44.49 4.61 -20.47
CA GLN A 478 43.65 3.57 -21.07
C GLN A 478 44.37 2.22 -21.12
N HIS A 479 43.59 1.15 -21.16
CA HIS A 479 44.08 -0.22 -21.29
C HIS A 479 44.71 -0.44 -22.66
N ASP A 480 45.96 -0.87 -22.65
CA ASP A 480 46.67 -1.39 -23.81
C ASP A 480 46.98 -2.88 -23.56
N PRO A 481 46.38 -3.80 -24.35
CA PRO A 481 46.64 -5.23 -24.24
C PRO A 481 48.11 -5.63 -24.44
N GLU A 482 48.88 -4.84 -25.17
CA GLU A 482 50.30 -5.10 -25.48
C GLU A 482 51.25 -4.53 -24.40
N ASP A 483 50.76 -3.63 -23.55
CA ASP A 483 51.53 -3.05 -22.44
C ASP A 483 51.01 -3.55 -21.09
N PRO A 484 51.72 -4.48 -20.42
CA PRO A 484 51.33 -4.98 -19.10
C PRO A 484 51.43 -3.92 -17.99
N SER A 485 52.03 -2.76 -18.27
CA SER A 485 52.16 -1.63 -17.36
C SER A 485 51.08 -0.55 -17.54
N SER A 486 50.17 -0.73 -18.51
CA SER A 486 48.95 0.08 -18.63
C SER A 486 47.86 -0.40 -17.64
N ILE A 487 46.78 0.36 -17.45
CA ILE A 487 45.64 -0.06 -16.63
C ILE A 487 45.06 -1.39 -17.15
N SER A 488 44.58 -2.26 -16.27
CA SER A 488 44.12 -3.61 -16.66
C SER A 488 42.80 -3.66 -17.42
N ASP A 489 41.94 -2.64 -17.28
CA ASP A 489 40.64 -2.51 -17.94
C ASP A 489 40.24 -1.01 -17.97
N ASN A 490 39.53 -0.59 -19.01
CA ASN A 490 39.05 0.78 -19.19
C ASN A 490 37.86 1.13 -18.30
N GLN A 491 37.11 0.14 -17.83
CA GLN A 491 35.90 0.39 -17.04
C GLN A 491 36.26 0.60 -15.57
N VAL A 492 36.62 1.82 -15.20
CA VAL A 492 36.97 2.19 -13.82
C VAL A 492 35.69 2.27 -12.98
N ARG A 493 35.71 1.64 -11.80
CA ARG A 493 34.55 1.56 -10.88
C ARG A 493 34.81 2.15 -9.51
N ALA A 494 36.04 2.08 -9.02
CA ALA A 494 36.42 2.59 -7.71
C ALA A 494 37.80 3.24 -7.77
N LEU A 495 37.96 4.32 -7.00
CA LEU A 495 39.23 5.02 -6.79
C LEU A 495 39.44 5.19 -5.30
N TYR A 496 40.68 5.03 -4.85
CA TYR A 496 41.07 5.28 -3.47
C TYR A 496 42.54 5.69 -3.41
N GLU A 497 42.90 6.61 -2.53
CA GLU A 497 44.30 6.89 -2.21
C GLU A 497 44.56 6.45 -0.78
N ASP A 498 45.55 5.57 -0.60
CA ASP A 498 45.94 5.13 0.74
C ASP A 498 46.77 6.19 1.48
N ALA A 499 46.98 5.98 2.77
CA ALA A 499 47.78 6.86 3.63
C ALA A 499 49.26 6.96 3.20
N ALA A 500 49.75 6.04 2.36
CA ALA A 500 51.09 6.10 1.77
C ALA A 500 51.14 6.98 0.50
N GLY A 501 50.00 7.40 -0.03
CA GLY A 501 49.86 8.21 -1.25
C GLY A 501 49.82 7.40 -2.54
N ASP A 502 49.68 6.07 -2.45
CA ASP A 502 49.49 5.20 -3.61
C ASP A 502 48.02 5.30 -4.08
N LEU A 503 47.84 5.53 -5.38
CA LEU A 503 46.52 5.57 -6.00
C LEU A 503 46.10 4.16 -6.43
N TRP A 504 44.98 3.71 -5.89
CA TRP A 504 44.36 2.42 -6.17
C TRP A 504 43.15 2.58 -7.09
N VAL A 505 43.07 1.73 -8.11
CA VAL A 505 42.07 1.80 -9.17
C VAL A 505 41.42 0.44 -9.34
N GLY A 506 40.16 0.34 -8.90
CA GLY A 506 39.31 -0.82 -9.09
C GLY A 506 38.63 -0.78 -10.46
N THR A 507 38.70 -1.88 -11.20
CA THR A 507 38.11 -1.98 -12.54
C THR A 507 37.00 -3.03 -12.59
N ARG A 508 36.12 -2.91 -13.59
CA ARG A 508 34.95 -3.78 -13.70
C ARG A 508 35.31 -5.23 -13.94
N THR A 509 36.34 -5.52 -14.73
CA THR A 509 36.72 -6.92 -15.08
C THR A 509 38.22 -7.17 -15.07
N GLY A 510 39.05 -6.15 -14.84
CA GLY A 510 40.51 -6.25 -14.87
C GLY A 510 41.18 -6.38 -13.51
N GLY A 511 40.42 -6.49 -12.41
CA GLY A 511 40.95 -6.54 -11.06
C GLY A 511 41.32 -5.17 -10.49
N LEU A 512 42.26 -5.18 -9.55
CA LEU A 512 42.76 -4.01 -8.83
C LEU A 512 44.08 -3.53 -9.47
N ASN A 513 44.25 -2.22 -9.61
CA ASN A 513 45.50 -1.63 -10.09
C ASN A 513 46.07 -0.66 -9.05
N ARG A 514 47.39 -0.62 -8.93
CA ARG A 514 48.11 0.43 -8.20
C ARG A 514 48.88 1.30 -9.17
N PHE A 515 48.65 2.60 -9.15
CA PHE A 515 49.29 3.58 -10.02
C PHE A 515 50.56 4.16 -9.38
N ASP A 516 51.70 3.99 -10.05
CA ASP A 516 52.96 4.63 -9.68
C ASP A 516 53.03 6.02 -10.33
N ARG A 517 53.00 7.06 -9.48
CA ARG A 517 53.00 8.46 -9.91
C ARG A 517 54.29 8.89 -10.60
N ALA A 518 55.43 8.27 -10.27
CA ALA A 518 56.74 8.65 -10.79
C ALA A 518 56.97 8.08 -12.19
N THR A 519 56.61 6.82 -12.41
CA THR A 519 56.75 6.15 -13.71
C THR A 519 55.51 6.27 -14.58
N LYS A 520 54.36 6.66 -14.02
CA LYS A 520 53.04 6.68 -14.66
C LYS A 520 52.60 5.31 -15.19
N THR A 521 52.92 4.26 -14.45
CA THR A 521 52.60 2.86 -14.80
C THR A 521 51.74 2.20 -13.74
N PHE A 522 51.03 1.14 -14.11
CA PHE A 522 50.14 0.37 -13.23
C PHE A 522 50.73 -0.99 -12.86
N THR A 523 50.62 -1.34 -11.59
CA THR A 523 50.81 -2.72 -11.10
C THR A 523 49.44 -3.37 -10.99
N ARG A 524 49.22 -4.51 -11.67
CA ARG A 524 47.93 -5.21 -11.73
C ARG A 524 47.85 -6.34 -10.71
N TYR A 525 46.74 -6.44 -9.99
CA TYR A 525 46.39 -7.53 -9.09
C TYR A 525 45.09 -8.16 -9.61
N GLN A 526 45.15 -9.45 -9.95
CA GLN A 526 44.04 -10.17 -10.59
C GLN A 526 43.76 -11.49 -9.87
N TYR A 527 42.58 -12.05 -10.10
CA TYR A 527 42.16 -13.35 -9.60
C TYR A 527 42.96 -14.48 -10.26
N ASP A 528 43.60 -15.30 -9.43
CA ASP A 528 44.12 -16.60 -9.83
C ASP A 528 43.38 -17.71 -9.06
N PRO A 529 42.62 -18.59 -9.75
CA PRO A 529 41.92 -19.70 -9.10
C PRO A 529 42.85 -20.70 -8.41
N ASN A 530 44.15 -20.69 -8.73
CA ASN A 530 45.15 -21.58 -8.13
C ASN A 530 45.94 -20.94 -6.98
N ASP A 531 45.79 -19.62 -6.76
CA ASP A 531 46.45 -18.91 -5.67
C ASP A 531 45.39 -18.34 -4.71
N PRO A 532 45.14 -18.95 -3.53
CA PRO A 532 44.17 -18.45 -2.55
C PRO A 532 44.58 -17.10 -1.93
N THR A 533 45.80 -16.63 -2.19
CA THR A 533 46.32 -15.34 -1.73
C THR A 533 46.27 -14.24 -2.79
N SER A 534 45.66 -14.52 -3.95
CA SER A 534 45.29 -13.52 -4.96
C SER A 534 43.89 -12.95 -4.69
N LEU A 535 43.40 -12.04 -5.53
CA LEU A 535 42.04 -11.50 -5.49
C LEU A 535 40.98 -12.63 -5.58
N SER A 536 39.82 -12.51 -4.96
CA SER A 536 38.77 -13.54 -5.03
C SER A 536 37.95 -13.47 -6.33
N ASP A 537 37.94 -12.32 -6.98
CA ASP A 537 37.24 -12.01 -8.23
C ASP A 537 37.83 -10.72 -8.83
N ASP A 538 37.81 -10.56 -10.16
CA ASP A 538 38.37 -9.39 -10.83
C ASP A 538 37.42 -8.18 -10.91
N ARG A 539 36.17 -8.34 -10.47
CA ARG A 539 35.13 -7.30 -10.54
C ARG A 539 35.17 -6.49 -9.25
N VAL A 540 36.02 -5.48 -9.22
CA VAL A 540 36.26 -4.62 -8.04
C VAL A 540 35.26 -3.46 -8.03
N TRP A 541 34.53 -3.30 -6.92
CA TRP A 541 33.48 -2.30 -6.77
C TRP A 541 33.72 -1.29 -5.66
N SER A 542 34.47 -1.66 -4.63
CA SER A 542 34.74 -0.79 -3.47
C SER A 542 36.14 -1.00 -2.94
N LEU A 543 36.70 0.08 -2.41
CA LEU A 543 38.05 0.16 -1.85
C LEU A 543 37.97 0.98 -0.57
N TYR A 544 38.68 0.55 0.47
CA TYR A 544 38.74 1.26 1.74
C TYR A 544 40.00 0.89 2.51
N GLU A 545 40.68 1.85 3.12
CA GLU A 545 41.79 1.58 4.04
C GLU A 545 41.30 1.69 5.48
N ASP A 546 41.50 0.62 6.26
CA ASP A 546 41.15 0.63 7.69
C ASP A 546 42.17 1.44 8.52
N SER A 547 41.80 1.77 9.76
CA SER A 547 42.67 2.46 10.72
C SER A 547 43.99 1.73 11.05
N SER A 548 44.14 0.46 10.63
CA SER A 548 45.38 -0.31 10.77
C SER A 548 46.30 -0.24 9.54
N GLY A 549 45.88 0.45 8.48
CA GLY A 549 46.62 0.60 7.22
C GLY A 549 46.48 -0.58 6.27
N LYS A 550 45.43 -1.41 6.40
CA LYS A 550 45.14 -2.49 5.45
C LYS A 550 44.12 -2.02 4.43
N LEU A 551 44.37 -2.35 3.17
CA LEU A 551 43.45 -2.06 2.08
C LEU A 551 42.42 -3.21 1.95
N TRP A 552 41.16 -2.86 2.14
CA TRP A 552 39.99 -3.70 1.92
C TRP A 552 39.47 -3.50 0.51
N VAL A 553 39.26 -4.62 -0.19
CA VAL A 553 38.88 -4.65 -1.60
C VAL A 553 37.63 -5.52 -1.73
N GLY A 554 36.53 -4.88 -2.10
CA GLY A 554 35.23 -5.49 -2.26
C GLY A 554 35.02 -5.88 -3.70
N THR A 555 34.74 -7.15 -3.93
CA THR A 555 34.50 -7.69 -5.27
C THR A 555 33.12 -8.32 -5.37
N LEU A 556 32.75 -8.83 -6.54
CA LEU A 556 31.56 -9.69 -6.68
C LEU A 556 31.77 -11.13 -6.18
N GLY A 557 32.97 -11.46 -5.69
CA GLY A 557 33.34 -12.77 -5.17
C GLY A 557 33.87 -12.73 -3.74
N GLY A 558 33.62 -11.66 -2.98
CA GLY A 558 33.91 -11.55 -1.55
C GLY A 558 34.76 -10.35 -1.18
N ILE A 559 35.23 -10.36 0.07
CA ILE A 559 36.13 -9.33 0.61
C ILE A 559 37.58 -9.81 0.50
N ASN A 560 38.47 -8.92 0.07
CA ASN A 560 39.91 -9.19 -0.03
C ASN A 560 40.69 -8.14 0.76
N VAL A 561 41.46 -8.56 1.75
CA VAL A 561 42.27 -7.65 2.58
C VAL A 561 43.73 -7.80 2.18
N LEU A 562 44.31 -6.74 1.62
CA LEU A 562 45.71 -6.69 1.22
C LEU A 562 46.59 -6.39 2.42
N ASP A 563 47.57 -7.26 2.66
CA ASP A 563 48.69 -6.95 3.55
C ASP A 563 49.75 -6.16 2.74
N PRO A 564 50.00 -4.87 3.07
CA PRO A 564 50.92 -4.02 2.31
C PRO A 564 52.38 -4.47 2.41
N ILE A 565 52.74 -5.29 3.42
CA ILE A 565 54.12 -5.77 3.59
C ILE A 565 54.37 -6.98 2.69
N SER A 566 53.45 -7.94 2.67
CA SER A 566 53.61 -9.19 1.91
C SER A 566 53.07 -9.12 0.48
N ASN A 567 52.24 -8.11 0.16
CA ASN A 567 51.47 -8.01 -1.08
C ASN A 567 50.62 -9.26 -1.36
N ARG A 568 50.01 -9.81 -0.30
CA ARG A 568 49.12 -11.00 -0.35
C ARG A 568 47.74 -10.66 0.20
N PHE A 569 46.70 -11.27 -0.38
CA PHE A 569 45.32 -11.08 0.04
C PHE A 569 44.86 -12.15 1.03
N THR A 570 44.09 -11.73 2.03
CA THR A 570 43.25 -12.60 2.85
C THR A 570 41.81 -12.46 2.38
N ARG A 571 41.11 -13.58 2.13
CA ARG A 571 39.74 -13.58 1.59
C ARG A 571 38.72 -13.90 2.68
N TYR A 572 37.62 -13.14 2.73
CA TYR A 572 36.41 -13.50 3.46
C TYR A 572 35.28 -13.74 2.47
N LEU A 573 34.66 -14.92 2.56
CA LEU A 573 33.66 -15.42 1.62
C LEU A 573 32.38 -15.81 2.37
N HIS A 574 31.26 -15.81 1.65
CA HIS A 574 30.01 -16.36 2.13
C HIS A 574 30.06 -17.88 2.19
N ASP A 575 29.68 -18.44 3.34
CA ASP A 575 29.47 -19.86 3.57
C ASP A 575 28.02 -20.09 4.05
N PRO A 576 27.16 -20.76 3.25
CA PRO A 576 25.76 -20.98 3.61
C PRO A 576 25.58 -21.87 4.86
N ASP A 577 26.62 -22.62 5.26
CA ASP A 577 26.59 -23.48 6.44
C ASP A 577 27.12 -22.77 7.72
N ASP A 578 27.69 -21.57 7.58
CA ASP A 578 28.20 -20.76 8.69
C ASP A 578 27.50 -19.40 8.79
N PRO A 579 26.57 -19.20 9.76
CA PRO A 579 25.87 -17.93 9.96
C PRO A 579 26.76 -16.81 10.52
N GLN A 580 28.05 -17.08 10.79
CA GLN A 580 29.06 -16.08 11.18
C GLN A 580 30.01 -15.73 10.04
N SER A 581 29.84 -16.33 8.85
CA SER A 581 30.53 -15.95 7.61
C SER A 581 29.86 -14.72 6.97
N LEU A 582 30.43 -14.20 5.89
CA LEU A 582 29.85 -13.07 5.13
C LEU A 582 28.44 -13.42 4.63
N SER A 583 27.48 -12.48 4.62
CA SER A 583 26.12 -12.79 4.17
C SER A 583 26.02 -13.03 2.66
N ASN A 584 26.88 -12.38 1.88
CA ASN A 584 26.92 -12.49 0.42
C ASN A 584 28.30 -12.06 -0.11
N ASN A 585 28.75 -12.70 -1.19
CA ASN A 585 30.03 -12.39 -1.82
C ASN A 585 30.04 -11.08 -2.62
N ALA A 586 28.89 -10.49 -2.95
CA ALA A 586 28.85 -9.25 -3.73
C ALA A 586 28.90 -8.00 -2.84
N ILE A 587 30.03 -7.29 -2.85
CA ILE A 587 30.35 -6.20 -1.92
C ILE A 587 30.39 -4.84 -2.61
N PHE A 588 29.58 -3.90 -2.13
CA PHE A 588 29.42 -2.57 -2.74
C PHE A 588 29.99 -1.43 -1.91
N SER A 589 30.05 -1.55 -0.59
CA SER A 589 30.56 -0.48 0.25
C SER A 589 31.21 -1.02 1.53
N PHE A 590 32.15 -0.23 2.04
CA PHE A 590 32.80 -0.44 3.32
C PHE A 590 32.73 0.85 4.12
N GLN A 591 32.60 0.72 5.43
CA GLN A 591 32.69 1.86 6.32
C GLN A 591 33.19 1.44 7.70
N GLU A 592 34.29 2.04 8.16
CA GLU A 592 34.70 1.89 9.56
C GLU A 592 33.80 2.76 10.45
N GLY A 593 33.17 2.13 11.42
CA GLY A 593 32.31 2.75 12.43
C GLY A 593 33.04 3.02 13.74
N PRO A 594 32.31 3.51 14.77
CA PRO A 594 32.87 3.75 16.09
C PRO A 594 33.50 2.48 16.69
N ALA A 595 34.60 2.66 17.45
CA ALA A 595 35.35 1.59 18.10
C ALA A 595 36.00 0.54 17.18
N GLY A 596 36.19 0.85 15.89
CA GLY A 596 36.87 -0.03 14.93
C GLY A 596 35.99 -1.16 14.39
N MET A 597 34.68 -1.07 14.59
CA MET A 597 33.71 -1.99 13.98
C MET A 597 33.63 -1.71 12.48
N PHE A 598 33.74 -2.75 11.65
CA PHE A 598 33.78 -2.59 10.21
C PHE A 598 32.43 -2.98 9.60
N TRP A 599 31.82 -2.08 8.84
CA TRP A 599 30.51 -2.26 8.23
C TRP A 599 30.64 -2.51 6.74
N VAL A 600 29.87 -3.46 6.23
CA VAL A 600 29.96 -3.93 4.86
C VAL A 600 28.56 -3.93 4.23
N GLY A 601 28.41 -3.21 3.11
CA GLY A 601 27.19 -3.19 2.32
C GLY A 601 27.24 -4.24 1.23
N THR A 602 26.20 -5.09 1.17
CA THR A 602 26.11 -6.17 0.19
C THR A 602 25.10 -5.90 -0.93
N TRP A 603 25.30 -6.55 -2.08
CA TRP A 603 24.36 -6.53 -3.20
C TRP A 603 23.20 -7.52 -2.97
N GLY A 604 22.35 -7.23 -1.97
CA GLY A 604 21.06 -7.91 -1.80
C GLY A 604 20.95 -8.84 -0.59
N SER A 605 21.89 -8.81 0.36
CA SER A 605 21.82 -9.60 1.61
C SER A 605 21.94 -8.76 2.87
N GLY A 606 21.78 -7.44 2.75
CA GLY A 606 21.71 -6.51 3.87
C GLY A 606 23.08 -6.00 4.32
N LEU A 607 23.11 -5.52 5.56
CA LEU A 607 24.24 -4.90 6.22
C LEU A 607 24.99 -5.95 7.04
N ASP A 608 26.29 -6.06 6.79
CA ASP A 608 27.16 -6.94 7.55
C ASP A 608 28.05 -6.13 8.50
N ARG A 609 28.17 -6.62 9.73
CA ARG A 609 29.06 -6.08 10.76
C ARG A 609 30.19 -7.07 11.01
N PHE A 610 31.41 -6.69 10.70
CA PHE A 610 32.61 -7.49 10.93
C PHE A 610 33.28 -7.11 12.26
N ASP A 611 33.52 -8.12 13.10
CA ASP A 611 34.33 -7.98 14.31
C ASP A 611 35.79 -8.38 14.00
N PRO A 612 36.74 -7.45 14.03
CA PRO A 612 38.15 -7.74 13.71
C PRO A 612 38.85 -8.62 14.77
N THR A 613 38.29 -8.74 15.97
CA THR A 613 38.88 -9.54 17.07
C THR A 613 38.54 -11.01 16.91
N THR A 614 37.29 -11.33 16.60
CA THR A 614 36.81 -12.70 16.40
C THR A 614 36.85 -13.15 14.95
N GLN A 615 36.96 -12.21 14.00
CA GLN A 615 36.87 -12.42 12.55
C GLN A 615 35.53 -13.04 12.12
N THR A 616 34.44 -12.60 12.75
CA THR A 616 33.07 -13.09 12.48
C THR A 616 32.16 -11.96 12.03
N PHE A 617 31.09 -12.30 11.32
CA PHE A 617 30.08 -11.37 10.82
C PHE A 617 28.75 -11.51 11.58
N ALA A 618 28.03 -10.39 11.68
CA ALA A 618 26.62 -10.34 12.05
C ALA A 618 25.83 -9.63 10.94
N HIS A 619 24.58 -10.06 10.72
CA HIS A 619 23.78 -9.67 9.55
C HIS A 619 22.52 -8.91 9.97
N PHE A 620 22.25 -7.80 9.30
CA PHE A 620 21.02 -7.03 9.46
C PHE A 620 20.31 -6.88 8.11
N THR A 621 19.04 -7.28 8.08
CA THR A 621 18.24 -7.43 6.85
C THR A 621 16.87 -6.74 7.01
N GLU A 622 16.02 -6.84 5.98
CA GLU A 622 14.64 -6.33 6.04
C GLU A 622 13.83 -6.86 7.24
N LYS A 623 14.09 -8.09 7.71
CA LYS A 623 13.42 -8.65 8.90
C LYS A 623 13.78 -7.91 10.21
N ASP A 624 14.91 -7.21 10.21
CA ASP A 624 15.47 -6.49 11.36
C ASP A 624 15.12 -4.99 11.32
N GLY A 625 14.48 -4.52 10.24
CA GLY A 625 14.00 -3.14 10.09
C GLY A 625 14.63 -2.35 8.93
N LEU A 626 15.62 -2.90 8.23
CA LEU A 626 16.21 -2.28 7.04
C LEU A 626 15.15 -2.14 5.91
N PRO A 627 15.10 -1.05 5.13
CA PRO A 627 14.03 -0.88 4.14
C PRO A 627 14.25 -1.73 2.87
N ASN A 628 15.51 -2.03 2.53
CA ASN A 628 15.86 -2.97 1.47
C ASN A 628 17.26 -3.60 1.67
N ASN A 629 17.42 -4.86 1.25
CA ASN A 629 18.68 -5.62 1.42
C ASN A 629 19.83 -5.24 0.45
N VAL A 630 19.61 -4.38 -0.56
CA VAL A 630 20.71 -3.88 -1.41
C VAL A 630 21.25 -2.60 -0.78
N ILE A 631 22.54 -2.60 -0.43
CA ILE A 631 23.21 -1.45 0.19
C ILE A 631 24.22 -0.86 -0.76
N TYR A 632 24.02 0.40 -1.13
CA TYR A 632 24.86 1.11 -2.09
C TYR A 632 26.00 1.88 -1.44
N GLY A 633 25.71 2.56 -0.33
CA GLY A 633 26.65 3.41 0.38
C GLY A 633 26.37 3.43 1.87
N ILE A 634 27.42 3.62 2.66
CA ILE A 634 27.35 3.71 4.12
C ILE A 634 28.22 4.89 4.54
N GLU A 635 27.63 5.84 5.27
CA GLU A 635 28.35 6.95 5.89
C GLU A 635 28.10 6.95 7.40
N VAL A 636 29.07 7.44 8.18
CA VAL A 636 28.92 7.54 9.65
C VAL A 636 28.77 8.99 10.05
N ASP A 637 27.81 9.32 10.90
CA ASP A 637 27.71 10.68 11.44
C ASP A 637 28.62 10.88 12.68
N ARG A 638 28.64 12.10 13.22
CA ARG A 638 29.48 12.44 14.38
C ARG A 638 29.03 11.75 15.68
N GLU A 639 27.78 11.30 15.76
CA GLU A 639 27.24 10.60 16.93
C GLU A 639 27.43 9.07 16.84
N GLY A 640 27.86 8.58 15.67
CA GLY A 640 28.15 7.17 15.41
C GLY A 640 26.99 6.40 14.80
N TYR A 641 25.92 7.06 14.33
CA TYR A 641 24.90 6.39 13.52
C TYR A 641 25.41 6.16 12.10
N LEU A 642 24.93 5.08 11.48
CA LEU A 642 25.18 4.81 10.07
C LEU A 642 24.04 5.36 9.23
N TRP A 643 24.36 5.97 8.11
CA TRP A 643 23.42 6.39 7.07
C TRP A 643 23.64 5.52 5.83
N ILE A 644 22.60 4.80 5.44
CA ILE A 644 22.69 3.65 4.53
C ILE A 644 21.74 3.89 3.36
N SER A 645 22.27 3.96 2.13
CA SER A 645 21.45 4.11 0.92
C SER A 645 21.08 2.75 0.31
N THR A 646 19.82 2.61 -0.13
CA THR A 646 19.25 1.34 -0.59
C THR A 646 18.38 1.49 -1.85
N ASN A 647 17.70 0.43 -2.31
CA ASN A 647 16.65 0.55 -3.35
C ASN A 647 15.29 1.04 -2.82
N ARG A 648 15.13 1.18 -1.50
CA ARG A 648 13.88 1.65 -0.86
C ARG A 648 14.16 2.77 0.13
N GLY A 649 14.92 3.75 -0.33
CA GLY A 649 15.22 4.96 0.44
C GLY A 649 16.52 4.88 1.23
N LEU A 650 16.62 5.78 2.20
CA LEU A 650 17.78 5.97 3.07
C LEU A 650 17.43 5.46 4.48
N SER A 651 18.39 4.87 5.18
CA SER A 651 18.19 4.35 6.53
C SER A 651 19.24 4.88 7.49
N LYS A 652 18.79 5.44 8.62
CA LYS A 652 19.62 5.77 9.77
C LYS A 652 19.60 4.59 10.75
N PHE A 653 20.76 4.01 11.01
CA PHE A 653 20.91 2.85 11.89
C PHE A 653 21.69 3.23 13.15
N ASP A 654 21.13 2.88 14.32
CA ASP A 654 21.84 2.99 15.60
C ASP A 654 22.54 1.66 15.93
N PRO A 655 23.88 1.59 15.87
CA PRO A 655 24.61 0.36 16.17
C PRO A 655 24.58 -0.05 17.64
N ARG A 656 24.09 0.79 18.56
CA ARG A 656 24.03 0.52 20.00
C ARG A 656 22.71 -0.16 20.39
N THR A 657 21.61 0.24 19.76
CA THR A 657 20.27 -0.33 19.97
C THR A 657 19.86 -1.31 18.87
N GLU A 658 20.61 -1.37 17.76
CA GLU A 658 20.35 -2.19 16.58
C GLU A 658 18.97 -1.89 15.96
N THR A 659 18.61 -0.60 15.90
CA THR A 659 17.32 -0.11 15.37
C THR A 659 17.50 0.76 14.14
N PHE A 660 16.57 0.66 13.19
CA PHE A 660 16.54 1.44 11.96
C PHE A 660 15.46 2.52 11.99
N ARG A 661 15.78 3.68 11.43
CA ARG A 661 14.86 4.74 11.05
C ARG A 661 14.98 4.95 9.55
N ASN A 662 13.89 4.71 8.82
CA ASN A 662 13.88 4.72 7.36
C ASN A 662 13.24 6.00 6.83
N TYR A 663 13.77 6.48 5.72
CA TYR A 663 13.32 7.65 4.97
C TYR A 663 13.11 7.27 3.51
N ASP A 664 12.05 7.79 2.88
CA ASP A 664 11.69 7.53 1.48
C ASP A 664 11.39 8.85 0.72
N ILE A 665 10.86 8.76 -0.50
CA ILE A 665 10.54 9.94 -1.32
C ILE A 665 9.60 10.95 -0.63
N SER A 666 8.68 10.50 0.23
CA SER A 666 7.76 11.39 0.97
C SER A 666 8.46 12.18 2.06
N ASP A 667 9.66 11.77 2.47
CA ASP A 667 10.52 12.53 3.40
C ASP A 667 11.41 13.54 2.67
N GLY A 668 11.37 13.60 1.33
CA GLY A 668 12.16 14.56 0.52
C GLY A 668 13.32 13.95 -0.26
N LEU A 669 13.45 12.61 -0.30
CA LEU A 669 14.51 11.95 -1.06
C LEU A 669 14.34 12.16 -2.58
N GLN A 670 15.45 12.11 -3.32
CA GLN A 670 15.51 12.25 -4.78
C GLN A 670 14.60 11.22 -5.48
N ASP A 671 14.65 9.99 -4.96
CA ASP A 671 13.85 8.82 -5.30
C ASP A 671 14.08 7.79 -4.17
N ASN A 672 13.40 6.64 -4.25
CA ASN A 672 13.68 5.49 -3.40
C ASN A 672 14.93 4.73 -3.84
N GLU A 673 15.29 4.77 -5.12
CA GLU A 673 16.45 4.05 -5.66
C GLU A 673 17.71 4.92 -5.67
N PHE A 674 18.72 4.52 -4.90
CA PHE A 674 20.06 5.10 -4.89
C PHE A 674 21.04 4.32 -5.78
N ASN A 675 22.24 4.86 -6.00
CA ASN A 675 23.26 4.22 -6.86
C ASN A 675 24.54 3.89 -6.10
N VAL A 676 25.22 2.81 -6.52
CA VAL A 676 26.54 2.40 -6.02
C VAL A 676 27.54 3.54 -6.19
N GLY A 677 28.34 3.84 -5.16
CA GLY A 677 29.41 4.83 -5.19
C GLY A 677 28.95 6.29 -5.15
N ALA A 678 27.65 6.55 -5.21
CA ALA A 678 27.07 7.88 -5.12
C ALA A 678 26.83 8.28 -3.66
N HIS A 679 27.85 8.20 -2.80
CA HIS A 679 27.78 8.66 -1.43
C HIS A 679 29.08 9.36 -1.03
N PHE A 680 28.97 10.39 -0.20
CA PHE A 680 30.11 11.13 0.33
C PHE A 680 29.75 11.86 1.61
N ARG A 681 30.69 11.97 2.54
CA ARG A 681 30.58 12.83 3.74
C ARG A 681 31.69 13.87 3.75
N SER A 682 31.32 15.14 3.78
CA SER A 682 32.27 16.25 3.93
C SER A 682 32.95 16.27 5.29
N ASP A 683 34.08 16.96 5.37
CA ASP A 683 34.76 17.26 6.64
C ASP A 683 33.87 18.06 7.61
N ARG A 684 32.92 18.83 7.06
CA ARG A 684 31.93 19.60 7.83
C ARG A 684 30.83 18.71 8.42
N GLY A 685 30.72 17.46 7.98
CA GLY A 685 29.71 16.49 8.43
C GLY A 685 28.45 16.44 7.57
N GLU A 686 28.39 17.23 6.49
CA GLU A 686 27.30 17.13 5.50
C GLU A 686 27.45 15.84 4.72
N MET A 687 26.34 15.16 4.49
CA MET A 687 26.26 13.92 3.74
C MET A 687 25.58 14.15 2.40
N PHE A 688 26.06 13.44 1.39
CA PHE A 688 25.53 13.45 0.03
C PHE A 688 25.22 12.02 -0.39
N PHE A 689 24.02 11.81 -0.94
CA PHE A 689 23.60 10.51 -1.47
C PHE A 689 22.89 10.70 -2.81
N GLY A 690 23.41 10.08 -3.86
CA GLY A 690 22.91 10.16 -5.22
C GLY A 690 22.22 8.90 -5.70
N GLY A 691 21.30 9.07 -6.64
CA GLY A 691 20.53 7.97 -7.21
C GLY A 691 20.15 8.23 -8.66
N ILE A 692 18.94 7.77 -9.02
CA ILE A 692 18.44 7.84 -10.41
C ILE A 692 17.82 9.19 -10.77
N SER A 693 17.45 10.00 -9.77
CA SER A 693 16.69 11.25 -9.89
C SER A 693 17.42 12.44 -9.24
N GLY A 694 18.75 12.45 -9.27
CA GLY A 694 19.60 13.48 -8.68
C GLY A 694 20.31 13.01 -7.40
N PHE A 695 20.63 13.95 -6.50
CA PHE A 695 21.21 13.64 -5.19
C PHE A 695 20.62 14.49 -4.08
N ASN A 696 20.58 13.91 -2.87
CA ASN A 696 20.24 14.61 -1.64
C ASN A 696 21.50 15.06 -0.91
N ALA A 697 21.45 16.24 -0.29
CA ALA A 697 22.44 16.77 0.63
C ALA A 697 21.77 17.11 1.97
N PHE A 698 22.37 16.74 3.09
CA PHE A 698 21.84 17.06 4.42
C PHE A 698 22.90 16.97 5.51
N PHE A 699 22.64 17.64 6.63
CA PHE A 699 23.38 17.43 7.88
C PHE A 699 22.59 16.48 8.78
N PRO A 700 23.15 15.34 9.22
CA PRO A 700 22.46 14.38 10.09
C PRO A 700 21.84 15.00 11.35
N GLU A 701 22.49 16.00 11.95
CA GLU A 701 22.02 16.74 13.12
C GLU A 701 20.82 17.65 12.87
N GLN A 702 20.52 17.95 11.60
CA GLN A 702 19.36 18.75 11.19
C GLN A 702 18.12 17.88 10.89
N ILE A 703 18.29 16.57 10.72
CA ILE A 703 17.18 15.63 10.54
C ILE A 703 16.51 15.38 11.89
N LYS A 704 15.27 15.83 12.02
CA LYS A 704 14.43 15.77 13.21
C LYS A 704 13.08 15.16 12.87
N ASP A 705 12.65 14.23 13.71
CA ASP A 705 11.30 13.68 13.67
C ASP A 705 10.28 14.69 14.24
N ASN A 706 9.05 14.64 13.75
CA ASN A 706 7.91 15.36 14.31
C ASN A 706 7.58 14.79 15.71
N PRO A 707 7.78 15.58 16.78
CA PRO A 707 7.58 15.08 18.15
C PRO A 707 6.10 15.01 18.56
N ASN A 708 5.18 15.52 17.73
CA ASN A 708 3.77 15.66 18.10
C ASN A 708 3.00 14.37 17.78
N PRO A 709 2.43 13.70 18.80
CA PRO A 709 1.55 12.56 18.57
C PRO A 709 0.22 13.03 17.96
N PRO A 710 -0.35 12.31 16.99
CA PRO A 710 -1.57 12.74 16.32
C PRO A 710 -2.82 12.50 17.17
N PRO A 711 -3.86 13.34 17.04
CA PRO A 711 -5.20 13.00 17.51
C PRO A 711 -5.69 11.71 16.83
N ILE A 712 -6.29 10.81 17.61
CA ILE A 712 -6.88 9.57 17.10
C ILE A 712 -8.40 9.70 17.12
N VAL A 713 -9.04 9.43 15.98
CA VAL A 713 -10.49 9.52 15.81
C VAL A 713 -11.05 8.21 15.28
N ILE A 714 -12.29 7.89 15.67
CA ILE A 714 -13.05 6.78 15.11
C ILE A 714 -14.04 7.37 14.11
N THR A 715 -13.70 7.30 12.83
CA THR A 715 -14.42 7.95 11.75
C THR A 715 -15.76 7.29 11.46
N SER A 716 -15.89 5.97 11.70
CA SER A 716 -17.12 5.24 11.40
C SER A 716 -17.28 3.98 12.25
N PHE A 717 -18.53 3.67 12.57
CA PHE A 717 -18.95 2.39 13.13
C PHE A 717 -20.07 1.79 12.29
N ALA A 718 -19.87 0.54 11.88
CA ALA A 718 -20.80 -0.18 11.01
C ALA A 718 -21.29 -1.48 11.64
N LYS A 719 -22.56 -1.80 11.35
CA LYS A 719 -23.21 -3.09 11.63
C LYS A 719 -23.47 -3.79 10.32
N PHE A 720 -22.99 -5.02 10.14
CA PHE A 720 -23.14 -5.76 8.86
C PHE A 720 -22.69 -4.94 7.62
N ASN A 721 -21.57 -4.22 7.73
CA ASN A 721 -21.04 -3.30 6.71
C ASN A 721 -21.96 -2.10 6.36
N GLN A 722 -23.00 -1.84 7.14
CA GLN A 722 -23.80 -0.62 7.03
C GLN A 722 -23.36 0.38 8.09
N LYS A 723 -22.87 1.55 7.68
CA LYS A 723 -22.47 2.64 8.59
C LYS A 723 -23.69 3.10 9.39
N VAL A 724 -23.59 3.06 10.72
CA VAL A 724 -24.69 3.43 11.64
C VAL A 724 -24.34 4.67 12.45
N ARG A 725 -23.06 4.90 12.72
CA ARG A 725 -22.53 6.08 13.41
C ARG A 725 -21.28 6.57 12.68
N ILE A 726 -21.09 7.88 12.68
CA ILE A 726 -19.96 8.60 12.10
C ILE A 726 -19.40 9.47 13.23
N ASP A 727 -18.07 9.60 13.32
CA ASP A 727 -17.36 10.40 14.34
C ASP A 727 -17.77 10.09 15.79
N LEU A 728 -17.31 8.95 16.29
CA LEU A 728 -17.57 8.54 17.67
C LEU A 728 -16.69 9.32 18.65
N SER A 729 -17.29 9.78 19.75
CA SER A 729 -16.60 10.52 20.81
C SER A 729 -16.00 9.59 21.88
N GLU A 730 -14.97 10.09 22.58
CA GLU A 730 -14.36 9.37 23.71
C GLU A 730 -15.41 8.95 24.76
N GLY A 731 -15.41 7.66 25.10
CA GLY A 731 -16.27 7.08 26.13
C GLY A 731 -17.75 6.91 25.73
N GLU A 732 -18.10 7.18 24.46
CA GLU A 732 -19.45 6.99 23.92
C GLU A 732 -19.93 5.54 24.13
N HIS A 733 -21.24 5.36 24.30
CA HIS A 733 -21.85 4.06 24.58
C HIS A 733 -22.66 3.56 23.39
N ILE A 734 -22.29 2.38 22.87
CA ILE A 734 -22.95 1.71 21.77
C ILE A 734 -23.69 0.47 22.29
N PRO A 735 -25.03 0.51 22.38
CA PRO A 735 -25.83 -0.66 22.70
C PRO A 735 -25.98 -1.56 21.46
N LEU A 736 -25.70 -2.86 21.65
CA LEU A 736 -25.82 -3.91 20.65
C LEU A 736 -26.77 -5.00 21.11
N SER A 737 -27.51 -5.56 20.16
CA SER A 737 -28.29 -6.78 20.35
C SER A 737 -27.44 -8.01 20.07
N TYR A 738 -27.79 -9.18 20.61
CA TYR A 738 -27.19 -10.46 20.20
C TYR A 738 -27.37 -10.75 18.69
N LYS A 739 -28.28 -10.04 18.02
CA LYS A 739 -28.47 -10.09 16.56
C LYS A 739 -27.42 -9.28 15.79
N ASP A 740 -26.76 -8.32 16.42
CA ASP A 740 -25.73 -7.46 15.81
C ASP A 740 -24.38 -8.20 15.85
N ASN A 741 -24.31 -9.37 15.21
CA ASN A 741 -23.17 -10.28 15.36
C ASN A 741 -21.99 -9.97 14.42
N PHE A 742 -22.04 -8.88 13.66
CA PHE A 742 -20.92 -8.37 12.87
C PHE A 742 -20.84 -6.86 13.06
N ILE A 743 -19.72 -6.40 13.62
CA ILE A 743 -19.43 -4.97 13.80
C ILE A 743 -18.04 -4.63 13.26
N SER A 744 -17.88 -3.40 12.79
CA SER A 744 -16.57 -2.89 12.39
C SER A 744 -16.40 -1.42 12.76
N PHE A 745 -15.16 -1.05 13.04
CA PHE A 745 -14.70 0.30 13.33
C PHE A 745 -13.74 0.75 12.24
N GLU A 746 -13.87 1.98 11.79
CA GLU A 746 -12.87 2.68 10.99
C GLU A 746 -12.30 3.81 11.85
N PHE A 747 -10.99 4.05 11.76
CA PHE A 747 -10.27 5.02 12.57
C PHE A 747 -9.13 5.67 11.80
N ALA A 748 -8.73 6.87 12.22
CA ALA A 748 -7.65 7.63 11.60
C ALA A 748 -6.80 8.33 12.66
N ALA A 749 -5.52 8.50 12.35
CA ALA A 749 -4.60 9.38 13.04
C ALA A 749 -4.51 10.65 12.20
N LEU A 750 -4.89 11.78 12.79
CA LEU A 750 -4.98 13.08 12.10
C LEU A 750 -3.61 13.74 12.02
N ASP A 751 -2.71 13.10 11.29
CA ASP A 751 -1.41 13.61 10.84
C ASP A 751 -1.39 13.60 9.32
N TYR A 752 -1.12 14.76 8.72
CA TYR A 752 -1.30 15.01 7.28
C TYR A 752 0.01 15.03 6.49
N ALA A 753 1.15 14.92 7.18
CA ALA A 753 2.48 14.95 6.61
C ALA A 753 2.70 13.79 5.63
N ALA A 754 2.48 12.54 6.09
CA ALA A 754 2.47 11.33 5.28
C ALA A 754 1.47 10.30 5.87
N PRO A 755 0.15 10.50 5.67
CA PRO A 755 -0.91 9.72 6.32
C PRO A 755 -0.82 8.20 6.09
N GLU A 756 -0.27 7.78 4.96
CA GLU A 756 -0.02 6.39 4.58
C GLU A 756 1.03 5.70 5.44
N LYS A 757 1.88 6.46 6.14
CA LYS A 757 2.89 5.96 7.07
C LYS A 757 2.39 5.85 8.52
N ASN A 758 1.23 6.43 8.84
CA ASN A 758 0.67 6.37 10.19
C ASN A 758 0.41 4.91 10.61
N GLN A 759 0.88 4.53 11.79
CA GLN A 759 0.72 3.18 12.33
C GLN A 759 -0.43 3.14 13.35
N TYR A 760 -1.07 1.98 13.49
CA TYR A 760 -2.23 1.79 14.36
C TYR A 760 -2.14 0.51 15.18
N ALA A 761 -2.67 0.56 16.39
CA ALA A 761 -2.91 -0.60 17.22
C ALA A 761 -4.28 -0.49 17.89
N TYR A 762 -5.02 -1.59 17.96
CA TYR A 762 -6.35 -1.60 18.58
C TYR A 762 -6.53 -2.81 19.51
N MET A 763 -7.54 -2.71 20.38
CA MET A 763 -7.90 -3.76 21.31
C MET A 763 -9.37 -3.66 21.70
N LEU A 764 -10.10 -4.78 21.68
CA LEU A 764 -11.42 -4.90 22.29
C LEU A 764 -11.30 -5.58 23.65
N GLU A 765 -11.27 -4.78 24.71
CA GLU A 765 -11.21 -5.28 26.09
C GLU A 765 -12.42 -6.18 26.40
N GLY A 766 -12.14 -7.36 26.93
CA GLY A 766 -13.14 -8.41 27.14
C GLY A 766 -13.22 -9.44 25.99
N PHE A 767 -12.52 -9.22 24.89
CA PHE A 767 -12.39 -10.16 23.76
C PHE A 767 -10.91 -10.43 23.41
N ASP A 768 -10.14 -9.38 23.12
CA ASP A 768 -8.72 -9.48 22.81
C ASP A 768 -7.88 -9.65 24.08
N LYS A 769 -6.78 -10.41 23.99
CA LYS A 769 -5.83 -10.63 25.11
C LYS A 769 -4.71 -9.60 25.17
N GLU A 770 -4.29 -9.11 24.00
CA GLU A 770 -3.19 -8.17 23.80
C GLU A 770 -3.57 -7.19 22.69
N TRP A 771 -2.82 -6.09 22.56
CA TRP A 771 -3.00 -5.15 21.46
C TRP A 771 -2.74 -5.81 20.11
N VAL A 772 -3.65 -5.60 19.17
CA VAL A 772 -3.49 -6.04 17.78
C VAL A 772 -2.79 -4.93 17.01
N ASN A 773 -1.54 -5.17 16.60
CA ASN A 773 -0.84 -4.25 15.70
C ASN A 773 -1.46 -4.32 14.31
N ALA A 774 -1.99 -3.20 13.83
CA ALA A 774 -2.65 -3.09 12.54
C ALA A 774 -1.72 -2.54 11.45
N GLY A 775 -0.48 -2.14 11.78
CA GLY A 775 0.39 -1.44 10.84
C GLY A 775 -0.31 -0.17 10.33
N THR A 776 -0.34 0.03 9.01
CA THR A 776 -1.06 1.14 8.37
C THR A 776 -2.56 0.89 8.15
N ARG A 777 -3.10 -0.25 8.62
CA ARG A 777 -4.52 -0.61 8.43
C ARG A 777 -5.42 0.15 9.41
N ARG A 778 -6.52 0.69 8.88
CA ARG A 778 -7.39 1.68 9.52
C ARG A 778 -8.78 1.18 9.92
N TYR A 779 -8.93 -0.13 10.02
CA TYR A 779 -10.19 -0.73 10.44
C TYR A 779 -9.98 -1.96 11.32
N ALA A 780 -10.95 -2.23 12.16
CA ALA A 780 -11.05 -3.42 13.00
C ALA A 780 -12.45 -4.01 12.91
N SER A 781 -12.56 -5.34 12.80
CA SER A 781 -13.85 -6.02 12.65
C SER A 781 -13.97 -7.16 13.65
N TYR A 782 -15.12 -7.27 14.29
CA TYR A 782 -15.42 -8.30 15.29
C TYR A 782 -16.71 -9.03 14.94
N THR A 783 -16.73 -10.34 15.19
CA THR A 783 -17.89 -11.19 14.91
C THR A 783 -18.29 -12.02 16.12
N ASN A 784 -19.59 -12.29 16.24
CA ASN A 784 -20.20 -13.16 17.26
C ASN A 784 -19.78 -12.83 18.71
N LEU A 785 -19.80 -11.55 19.08
CA LEU A 785 -19.54 -11.12 20.45
C LEU A 785 -20.59 -11.70 21.42
N SER A 786 -20.12 -12.34 22.49
CA SER A 786 -21.00 -12.87 23.54
C SER A 786 -21.69 -11.75 24.33
N GLY A 787 -22.79 -12.07 25.03
CA GLY A 787 -23.46 -11.07 25.86
C GLY A 787 -22.56 -10.55 26.99
N GLY A 788 -22.38 -9.24 27.07
CA GLY A 788 -21.44 -8.62 28.01
C GLY A 788 -21.13 -7.16 27.72
N SER A 789 -20.19 -6.59 28.48
CA SER A 789 -19.68 -5.23 28.28
C SER A 789 -18.24 -5.31 27.78
N TYR A 790 -17.93 -4.53 26.75
CA TYR A 790 -16.61 -4.46 26.12
C TYR A 790 -16.18 -3.00 25.99
N VAL A 791 -14.88 -2.75 25.85
CA VAL A 791 -14.33 -1.42 25.53
C VAL A 791 -13.43 -1.56 24.31
N PHE A 792 -13.81 -0.94 23.21
CA PHE A 792 -12.92 -0.83 22.05
C PHE A 792 -11.95 0.31 22.29
N ARG A 793 -10.66 0.07 22.11
CA ARG A 793 -9.58 1.05 22.20
C ARG A 793 -8.79 1.05 20.92
N VAL A 794 -8.36 2.22 20.47
CA VAL A 794 -7.43 2.37 19.37
C VAL A 794 -6.44 3.49 19.67
N LYS A 795 -5.18 3.25 19.31
CA LYS A 795 -4.09 4.22 19.34
C LYS A 795 -3.36 4.22 18.01
N GLY A 796 -2.61 5.28 17.72
CA GLY A 796 -1.83 5.37 16.49
C GLY A 796 -0.63 6.30 16.60
N SER A 797 0.21 6.28 15.58
CA SER A 797 1.39 7.14 15.45
C SER A 797 1.26 8.11 14.27
N ASN A 798 2.06 9.18 14.29
CA ASN A 798 2.33 9.97 13.09
C ASN A 798 3.25 9.21 12.11
N SER A 799 3.59 9.86 10.99
CA SER A 799 4.48 9.32 9.95
C SER A 799 5.88 8.95 10.44
N ASP A 800 6.33 9.55 11.55
CA ASP A 800 7.66 9.36 12.11
C ASP A 800 7.70 8.32 13.24
N GLY A 801 6.56 7.68 13.53
CA GLY A 801 6.46 6.61 14.53
C GLY A 801 6.29 7.10 15.96
N ILE A 802 5.93 8.36 16.19
CA ILE A 802 5.58 8.89 17.52
C ILE A 802 4.12 8.53 17.85
N TRP A 803 3.94 7.67 18.85
CA TRP A 803 2.63 7.12 19.24
C TRP A 803 1.86 8.02 20.20
N ASN A 804 0.57 8.23 19.92
CA ASN A 804 -0.41 8.68 20.89
C ASN A 804 -0.84 7.50 21.77
N GLU A 805 -0.21 7.34 22.93
CA GLU A 805 -0.50 6.23 23.85
C GLU A 805 -1.85 6.34 24.58
N GLU A 806 -2.45 7.53 24.65
CA GLU A 806 -3.77 7.72 25.25
C GLU A 806 -4.88 7.14 24.34
N GLY A 807 -4.78 7.40 23.04
CA GLY A 807 -5.72 6.90 22.03
C GLY A 807 -7.15 7.38 22.25
N ILE A 808 -8.12 6.62 21.73
CA ILE A 808 -9.56 6.83 21.91
C ILE A 808 -10.25 5.51 22.26
N SER A 809 -11.30 5.57 23.08
CA SER A 809 -12.05 4.43 23.56
C SER A 809 -13.57 4.58 23.47
N VAL A 810 -14.27 3.47 23.19
CA VAL A 810 -15.74 3.44 23.06
C VAL A 810 -16.28 2.22 23.82
N ARG A 811 -17.37 2.41 24.56
CA ARG A 811 -18.00 1.34 25.37
C ARG A 811 -19.08 0.63 24.58
N ILE A 812 -19.00 -0.69 24.53
CA ILE A 812 -19.94 -1.55 23.83
C ILE A 812 -20.68 -2.42 24.84
N THR A 813 -21.99 -2.58 24.69
CA THR A 813 -22.75 -3.54 25.50
C THR A 813 -23.60 -4.42 24.61
N VAL A 814 -23.35 -5.72 24.64
CA VAL A 814 -24.11 -6.72 23.90
C VAL A 814 -25.14 -7.34 24.83
N THR A 815 -26.42 -7.13 24.56
CA THR A 815 -27.49 -7.77 25.34
C THR A 815 -27.53 -9.28 25.03
N PRO A 816 -27.37 -10.17 26.01
CA PRO A 816 -27.38 -11.62 25.77
C PRO A 816 -28.74 -12.10 25.25
N PRO A 817 -28.78 -13.17 24.44
CA PRO A 817 -30.04 -13.80 24.08
C PRO A 817 -30.72 -14.41 25.31
N ILE A 818 -32.05 -14.53 25.26
CA ILE A 818 -32.87 -14.97 26.40
C ILE A 818 -32.40 -16.32 26.96
N TRP A 819 -31.96 -17.26 26.10
CA TRP A 819 -31.52 -18.59 26.54
C TRP A 819 -30.19 -18.61 27.30
N GLU A 820 -29.40 -17.54 27.22
CA GLU A 820 -28.16 -17.40 28.00
C GLU A 820 -28.38 -16.79 29.38
N THR A 821 -29.57 -16.25 29.65
CA THR A 821 -29.90 -15.66 30.95
C THR A 821 -30.01 -16.74 32.05
N TRP A 822 -29.56 -16.39 33.26
CA TRP A 822 -29.54 -17.32 34.39
C TRP A 822 -30.94 -17.81 34.80
N TRP A 823 -31.96 -16.95 34.68
CA TRP A 823 -33.33 -17.32 35.03
C TRP A 823 -33.93 -18.29 34.01
N PHE A 824 -33.63 -18.15 32.72
CA PHE A 824 -34.07 -19.09 31.69
C PHE A 824 -33.42 -20.45 31.90
N ARG A 825 -32.10 -20.48 32.12
CA ARG A 825 -31.36 -21.69 32.49
C ARG A 825 -31.91 -22.32 33.77
N GLY A 826 -32.28 -21.51 34.76
CA GLY A 826 -32.94 -21.93 35.99
C GLY A 826 -34.31 -22.58 35.75
N ILE A 827 -35.14 -21.99 34.88
CA ILE A 827 -36.43 -22.58 34.48
C ILE A 827 -36.21 -23.90 33.74
N LEU A 828 -35.27 -23.94 32.79
CA LEU A 828 -34.94 -25.16 32.05
C LEU A 828 -34.45 -26.27 32.98
N LEU A 829 -33.61 -25.94 33.97
CA LEU A 829 -33.17 -26.87 35.01
C LEU A 829 -34.35 -27.35 35.88
N LEU A 830 -35.27 -26.47 36.27
CA LEU A 830 -36.48 -26.85 37.00
C LEU A 830 -37.39 -27.77 36.16
N VAL A 831 -37.51 -27.53 34.86
CA VAL A 831 -38.24 -28.41 33.93
C VAL A 831 -37.55 -29.77 33.80
N LEU A 832 -36.22 -29.80 33.72
CA LEU A 832 -35.42 -31.04 33.71
C LEU A 832 -35.56 -31.83 35.01
N ILE A 833 -35.47 -31.16 36.16
CA ILE A 833 -35.66 -31.78 37.49
C ILE A 833 -37.11 -32.26 37.63
N GLY A 834 -38.09 -31.45 37.22
CA GLY A 834 -39.51 -31.83 37.22
C GLY A 834 -39.78 -33.04 36.33
N SER A 835 -39.19 -33.08 35.14
CA SER A 835 -39.24 -34.23 34.22
C SER A 835 -38.54 -35.44 34.81
N GLY A 836 -37.40 -35.26 35.48
CA GLY A 836 -36.67 -36.32 36.18
C GLY A 836 -37.44 -36.89 37.36
N ILE A 837 -38.10 -36.05 38.17
CA ILE A 837 -38.98 -36.46 39.27
C ILE A 837 -40.22 -37.18 38.70
N GLY A 838 -40.80 -36.66 37.61
CA GLY A 838 -41.89 -37.30 36.88
C GLY A 838 -41.49 -38.69 36.38
N GLY A 839 -40.34 -38.79 35.71
CA GLY A 839 -39.73 -40.03 35.23
C GLY A 839 -39.41 -41.01 36.36
N TYR A 840 -38.86 -40.53 37.49
CA TYR A 840 -38.59 -41.33 38.67
C TYR A 840 -39.87 -41.90 39.28
N ARG A 841 -40.93 -41.10 39.41
CA ARG A 841 -42.24 -41.58 39.90
C ARG A 841 -42.88 -42.61 38.96
N LEU A 842 -42.71 -42.45 37.64
CA LEU A 842 -43.12 -43.45 36.66
C LEU A 842 -42.29 -44.75 36.78
N ARG A 843 -40.98 -44.61 37.00
CA ARG A 843 -40.02 -45.73 37.19
C ARG A 843 -40.31 -46.54 38.45
N VAL A 844 -40.55 -45.90 39.60
CA VAL A 844 -40.85 -46.57 40.88
C VAL A 844 -42.13 -47.42 40.76
N ARG A 845 -43.19 -46.87 40.13
CA ARG A 845 -44.42 -47.61 39.81
C ARG A 845 -44.19 -48.83 38.90
N THR A 846 -43.12 -48.81 38.11
CA THR A 846 -42.75 -49.91 37.21
C THR A 846 -41.89 -50.97 37.92
N ILE A 847 -41.08 -50.56 38.90
CA ILE A 847 -40.18 -51.43 39.67
C ILE A 847 -40.94 -52.27 40.71
N GLU A 848 -41.96 -51.71 41.37
CA GLU A 848 -42.82 -52.46 42.30
C GLU A 848 -43.55 -53.63 41.60
N ARG A 849 -43.83 -53.49 40.29
CA ARG A 849 -44.39 -54.57 39.46
C ARG A 849 -43.39 -55.67 39.10
N ARG A 850 -42.07 -55.38 39.06
CA ARG A 850 -41.03 -56.34 38.64
C ARG A 850 -40.39 -57.12 39.80
N SER A 851 -40.41 -56.58 41.03
CA SER A 851 -39.78 -57.20 42.20
C SER A 851 -40.41 -58.54 42.62
N GLN A 852 -41.63 -58.84 42.17
CA GLN A 852 -42.31 -60.11 42.50
C GLN A 852 -41.94 -61.25 41.53
N GLU A 853 -41.29 -60.94 40.41
CA GLU A 853 -41.06 -61.90 39.31
C GLU A 853 -39.60 -62.41 39.25
N LEU A 854 -38.67 -61.72 39.93
CA LEU A 854 -37.22 -61.94 39.78
C LEU A 854 -36.58 -62.95 40.76
N GLU A 855 -37.28 -63.41 41.80
CA GLU A 855 -36.70 -64.29 42.82
C GLU A 855 -36.40 -65.71 42.29
N LYS A 856 -36.91 -66.05 41.08
CA LYS A 856 -36.96 -67.42 40.57
C LYS A 856 -35.93 -67.79 39.51
N GLN A 857 -35.13 -66.85 39.00
CA GLN A 857 -34.32 -67.08 37.78
C GLN A 857 -32.79 -66.92 37.95
N VAL A 858 -32.29 -66.69 39.18
CA VAL A 858 -30.87 -66.37 39.42
C VAL A 858 -29.93 -67.58 39.38
N GLU A 859 -30.42 -68.82 39.29
CA GLU A 859 -29.57 -70.01 39.37
C GLU A 859 -29.03 -70.53 38.01
N GLU A 860 -29.56 -70.09 36.86
CA GLU A 860 -29.26 -70.74 35.57
C GLU A 860 -28.20 -70.07 34.67
N ARG A 861 -27.84 -68.79 34.87
CA ARG A 861 -26.98 -68.04 33.92
C ARG A 861 -25.48 -68.01 34.24
N THR A 862 -24.97 -68.96 35.04
CA THR A 862 -23.50 -69.14 35.25
C THR A 862 -22.82 -69.89 34.09
N ARG A 863 -23.57 -70.33 33.07
CA ARG A 863 -23.04 -71.13 31.94
C ARG A 863 -23.02 -70.46 30.58
N GLU A 864 -23.43 -69.21 30.44
CA GLU A 864 -23.46 -68.55 29.13
C GLU A 864 -22.30 -67.56 28.94
N ILE A 865 -21.17 -67.82 29.60
CA ILE A 865 -19.92 -67.07 29.42
C ILE A 865 -19.07 -67.66 28.28
N GLU A 866 -19.29 -68.91 27.87
CA GLU A 866 -18.60 -69.50 26.71
C GLU A 866 -19.20 -69.07 25.35
N ARG A 867 -20.37 -68.42 25.34
CA ARG A 867 -21.09 -68.04 24.11
C ARG A 867 -20.56 -66.74 23.47
N ARG A 868 -19.76 -65.94 24.18
CA ARG A 868 -19.34 -64.59 23.76
C ARG A 868 -18.04 -64.49 22.95
N THR A 869 -17.37 -65.62 22.69
CA THR A 869 -16.08 -65.61 22.00
C THR A 869 -16.23 -65.66 20.47
N GLN A 870 -17.43 -66.00 19.94
CA GLN A 870 -17.69 -66.10 18.50
C GLN A 870 -18.29 -64.82 17.86
N GLU A 871 -18.72 -63.83 18.63
CA GLU A 871 -19.29 -62.56 18.09
C GLU A 871 -18.21 -61.53 17.70
N LEU A 872 -17.00 -61.62 18.26
CA LEU A 872 -15.91 -60.64 18.02
C LEU A 872 -15.16 -60.85 16.70
N GLU A 873 -15.24 -62.04 16.11
CA GLU A 873 -14.54 -62.37 14.86
C GLU A 873 -15.26 -61.80 13.62
N ALA A 874 -16.57 -61.61 13.68
CA ALA A 874 -17.38 -61.10 12.57
C ALA A 874 -17.29 -59.56 12.38
N LEU A 875 -17.09 -58.81 13.47
CA LEU A 875 -16.88 -57.35 13.41
C LEU A 875 -15.48 -56.98 12.87
N TYR A 876 -14.48 -57.84 13.07
CA TYR A 876 -13.11 -57.61 12.57
C TYR A 876 -13.00 -57.75 11.04
N HIS A 877 -13.86 -58.58 10.41
CA HIS A 877 -13.87 -58.78 8.97
C HIS A 877 -14.49 -57.59 8.20
N ALA A 878 -15.50 -56.92 8.78
CA ALA A 878 -16.10 -55.71 8.20
C ALA A 878 -15.13 -54.51 8.21
N ASP A 879 -14.32 -54.37 9.27
CA ASP A 879 -13.33 -53.28 9.37
C ASP A 879 -12.20 -53.42 8.33
N ALA A 880 -11.84 -54.63 7.91
CA ALA A 880 -10.77 -54.86 6.92
C ALA A 880 -11.20 -54.56 5.46
N GLU A 881 -12.49 -54.61 5.15
CA GLU A 881 -13.04 -54.34 3.81
C GLU A 881 -13.35 -52.87 3.56
N LEU A 882 -13.68 -52.11 4.62
CA LEU A 882 -13.93 -50.66 4.60
C LEU A 882 -12.73 -49.83 4.11
N TYR A 883 -11.50 -50.30 4.33
CA TYR A 883 -10.27 -49.61 3.91
C TYR A 883 -9.78 -49.96 2.50
N ARG A 884 -10.46 -50.85 1.76
CA ARG A 884 -10.03 -51.30 0.43
C ARG A 884 -10.74 -50.64 -0.75
N HIS A 885 -11.89 -49.98 -0.53
CA HIS A 885 -12.72 -49.42 -1.59
C HIS A 885 -12.71 -47.88 -1.52
N VAL A 886 -12.53 -47.21 -2.67
CA VAL A 886 -12.35 -45.75 -2.75
C VAL A 886 -13.68 -45.01 -2.95
N ARG A 887 -14.76 -45.71 -3.33
CA ARG A 887 -16.07 -45.11 -3.63
C ARG A 887 -17.11 -45.50 -2.58
N LEU A 888 -17.87 -44.51 -2.09
CA LEU A 888 -18.88 -44.69 -1.04
C LEU A 888 -19.91 -45.78 -1.40
N GLU A 889 -20.32 -45.87 -2.66
CA GLU A 889 -21.32 -46.84 -3.13
C GLU A 889 -20.85 -48.30 -2.99
N GLU A 890 -19.57 -48.58 -3.26
CA GLU A 890 -18.99 -49.92 -3.11
C GLU A 890 -18.90 -50.34 -1.63
N VAL A 891 -18.61 -49.38 -0.75
CA VAL A 891 -18.58 -49.59 0.70
C VAL A 891 -19.98 -49.89 1.23
N LEU A 892 -20.98 -49.10 0.84
CA LEU A 892 -22.37 -49.33 1.25
C LEU A 892 -22.90 -50.67 0.73
N GLN A 893 -22.57 -51.05 -0.50
CA GLN A 893 -22.94 -52.35 -1.08
C GLN A 893 -22.30 -53.52 -0.33
N THR A 894 -21.02 -53.41 0.05
CA THR A 894 -20.32 -54.43 0.84
C THR A 894 -20.96 -54.61 2.21
N LEU A 895 -21.32 -53.52 2.88
CA LEU A 895 -22.01 -53.59 4.18
C LEU A 895 -23.37 -54.30 4.07
N VAL A 896 -24.14 -54.04 3.01
CA VAL A 896 -25.39 -54.76 2.73
C VAL A 896 -25.14 -56.27 2.57
N HIS A 897 -24.12 -56.68 1.83
CA HIS A 897 -23.75 -58.09 1.70
C HIS A 897 -23.34 -58.74 3.03
N ILE A 898 -22.55 -58.04 3.84
CA ILE A 898 -22.15 -58.51 5.17
C ILE A 898 -23.37 -58.68 6.08
N ALA A 899 -24.30 -57.73 6.07
CA ALA A 899 -25.52 -57.81 6.86
C ALA A 899 -26.38 -59.03 6.47
N VAL A 900 -26.50 -59.31 5.16
CA VAL A 900 -27.18 -60.50 4.64
C VAL A 900 -26.52 -61.78 5.13
N ASP A 901 -25.20 -61.90 5.00
CA ASP A 901 -24.48 -63.13 5.34
C ASP A 901 -24.47 -63.41 6.86
N ILE A 902 -24.21 -62.38 7.66
CA ILE A 902 -24.09 -62.50 9.12
C ILE A 902 -25.46 -62.77 9.76
N LEU A 903 -26.49 -62.01 9.35
CA LEU A 903 -27.84 -62.13 9.93
C LEU A 903 -28.69 -63.18 9.19
N ARG A 904 -28.10 -63.83 8.18
CA ARG A 904 -28.74 -64.80 7.26
C ARG A 904 -30.04 -64.25 6.66
N ALA A 905 -30.03 -62.97 6.29
CA ALA A 905 -31.17 -62.30 5.68
C ALA A 905 -31.40 -62.80 4.26
N ASP A 906 -32.65 -62.79 3.81
CA ASP A 906 -32.95 -63.11 2.41
C ASP A 906 -32.67 -61.88 1.53
N LYS A 907 -32.89 -60.67 2.08
CA LYS A 907 -32.72 -59.39 1.40
C LYS A 907 -32.22 -58.34 2.39
N SER A 908 -31.61 -57.29 1.85
CA SER A 908 -31.18 -56.15 2.65
C SER A 908 -31.03 -54.93 1.74
N SER A 909 -31.31 -53.74 2.26
CA SER A 909 -31.02 -52.51 1.55
C SER A 909 -30.60 -51.40 2.50
N LEU A 910 -29.99 -50.38 1.92
CA LEU A 910 -29.50 -49.21 2.61
C LEU A 910 -30.00 -47.98 1.86
N LEU A 911 -30.81 -47.18 2.53
CA LEU A 911 -31.45 -45.99 1.97
C LEU A 911 -30.86 -44.75 2.65
N LEU A 912 -30.44 -43.78 1.85
CA LEU A 912 -29.94 -42.49 2.35
C LEU A 912 -30.91 -41.37 2.00
N TRP A 913 -30.92 -40.33 2.84
CA TRP A 913 -31.74 -39.14 2.62
C TRP A 913 -31.14 -38.30 1.50
N ASP A 914 -31.95 -38.00 0.48
CA ASP A 914 -31.63 -37.05 -0.57
C ASP A 914 -32.25 -35.69 -0.23
N GLU A 915 -31.42 -34.71 0.14
CA GLU A 915 -31.89 -33.36 0.52
C GLU A 915 -32.56 -32.60 -0.63
N GLN A 916 -32.19 -32.86 -1.89
CA GLN A 916 -32.76 -32.14 -3.03
C GLN A 916 -34.15 -32.65 -3.41
N ARG A 917 -34.40 -33.95 -3.20
CA ARG A 917 -35.67 -34.60 -3.54
C ARG A 917 -36.58 -34.81 -2.33
N GLU A 918 -36.11 -34.46 -1.13
CA GLU A 918 -36.78 -34.64 0.17
C GLU A 918 -37.31 -36.07 0.40
N ASN A 919 -36.57 -37.08 -0.03
CA ASN A 919 -36.95 -38.48 0.12
C ASN A 919 -35.75 -39.40 0.37
N LEU A 920 -36.03 -40.56 0.96
CA LEU A 920 -35.10 -41.67 1.08
C LEU A 920 -35.02 -42.42 -0.23
N THR A 921 -33.81 -42.67 -0.70
CA THR A 921 -33.56 -43.45 -1.92
C THR A 921 -32.53 -44.52 -1.65
N VAL A 922 -32.70 -45.68 -2.28
CA VAL A 922 -31.77 -46.80 -2.14
C VAL A 922 -30.40 -46.41 -2.69
N ARG A 923 -29.35 -46.71 -1.92
CA ARG A 923 -27.94 -46.55 -2.33
C ARG A 923 -27.21 -47.88 -2.47
N ALA A 924 -27.67 -48.90 -1.77
CA ALA A 924 -27.19 -50.27 -1.88
C ALA A 924 -28.32 -51.25 -1.56
N ALA A 925 -28.35 -52.40 -2.23
CA ALA A 925 -29.36 -53.42 -2.00
C ALA A 925 -28.92 -54.82 -2.44
N TYR A 926 -29.53 -55.84 -1.82
CA TYR A 926 -29.33 -57.24 -2.13
C TYR A 926 -30.66 -58.01 -2.09
N GLY A 927 -30.87 -58.89 -3.06
CA GLY A 927 -32.00 -59.84 -3.08
C GLY A 927 -33.35 -59.27 -3.56
N TYR A 928 -33.42 -57.99 -3.92
CA TYR A 928 -34.61 -57.30 -4.41
C TYR A 928 -34.78 -57.38 -5.93
N HIS A 929 -36.02 -57.43 -6.43
CA HIS A 929 -36.25 -57.31 -7.88
C HIS A 929 -36.01 -55.87 -8.37
N PRO A 930 -35.39 -55.68 -9.56
CA PRO A 930 -35.02 -54.35 -10.05
C PRO A 930 -36.18 -53.35 -10.11
N HIS A 931 -37.37 -53.80 -10.53
CA HIS A 931 -38.55 -52.93 -10.61
C HIS A 931 -39.05 -52.47 -9.23
N THR A 932 -38.78 -53.25 -8.18
CA THR A 932 -39.12 -52.87 -6.80
C THR A 932 -38.15 -51.82 -6.27
N LEU A 933 -36.86 -51.94 -6.58
CA LEU A 933 -35.83 -50.96 -6.17
C LEU A 933 -36.14 -49.56 -6.70
N ASP A 934 -36.61 -49.45 -7.95
CA ASP A 934 -37.04 -48.17 -8.55
C ASP A 934 -38.22 -47.52 -7.80
N GLN A 935 -39.00 -48.32 -7.07
CA GLN A 935 -40.15 -47.88 -6.28
C GLN A 935 -39.83 -47.70 -4.79
N MET A 936 -38.62 -48.06 -4.35
CA MET A 936 -38.15 -47.88 -2.97
C MET A 936 -37.69 -46.44 -2.72
N THR A 937 -38.62 -45.52 -2.88
CA THR A 937 -38.47 -44.13 -2.50
C THR A 937 -39.51 -43.79 -1.44
N PHE A 938 -39.09 -43.21 -0.32
CA PHE A 938 -39.97 -42.95 0.82
C PHE A 938 -39.86 -41.50 1.28
N ALA A 939 -40.99 -40.83 1.47
CA ALA A 939 -41.01 -39.54 2.15
C ALA A 939 -40.71 -39.70 3.65
N LYS A 940 -40.37 -38.60 4.32
CA LYS A 940 -40.27 -38.56 5.78
C LYS A 940 -41.62 -38.97 6.37
N ASP A 941 -41.61 -39.93 7.31
CA ASP A 941 -42.80 -40.55 7.92
C ASP A 941 -43.61 -41.55 7.05
N GLU A 942 -43.17 -41.87 5.83
CA GLU A 942 -43.85 -42.87 4.98
C GLU A 942 -43.46 -44.31 5.34
N GLY A 943 -44.43 -45.09 5.84
CA GLY A 943 -44.26 -46.51 6.18
C GLY A 943 -43.24 -46.77 7.29
N THR A 944 -42.84 -48.02 7.47
CA THR A 944 -41.90 -48.40 8.53
C THR A 944 -40.50 -47.83 8.30
N VAL A 945 -40.10 -47.55 7.07
CA VAL A 945 -38.79 -46.93 6.74
C VAL A 945 -38.79 -45.43 7.12
N GLY A 946 -39.82 -44.67 6.74
CA GLY A 946 -39.93 -43.25 7.05
C GLY A 946 -40.02 -42.96 8.56
N VAL A 947 -40.68 -43.83 9.32
CA VAL A 947 -40.75 -43.74 10.79
C VAL A 947 -39.37 -43.86 11.44
N VAL A 948 -38.49 -44.71 10.91
CA VAL A 948 -37.12 -44.86 11.46
C VAL A 948 -36.32 -43.57 11.28
N VAL A 949 -36.46 -42.89 10.13
CA VAL A 949 -35.80 -41.58 9.91
C VAL A 949 -36.38 -40.49 10.80
N ALA A 950 -37.69 -40.47 11.00
CA ALA A 950 -38.33 -39.42 11.77
C ALA A 950 -38.13 -39.57 13.29
N THR A 951 -38.10 -40.81 13.77
CA THR A 951 -38.02 -41.10 15.22
C THR A 951 -36.62 -41.49 15.68
N GLY A 952 -35.75 -41.92 14.77
CA GLY A 952 -34.44 -42.49 15.11
C GLY A 952 -34.51 -43.79 15.91
N GLN A 953 -35.66 -44.46 15.91
CA GLN A 953 -35.87 -45.73 16.60
C GLN A 953 -35.92 -46.89 15.61
N THR A 954 -35.23 -47.97 15.94
CA THR A 954 -35.24 -49.22 15.18
C THR A 954 -36.64 -49.81 15.14
N VAL A 955 -37.09 -50.22 13.95
CA VAL A 955 -38.37 -50.90 13.74
C VAL A 955 -38.11 -52.37 13.43
N ILE A 956 -38.74 -53.27 14.19
CA ILE A 956 -38.68 -54.72 13.98
C ILE A 956 -40.11 -55.24 13.77
N VAL A 957 -40.27 -56.10 12.77
CA VAL A 957 -41.54 -56.75 12.44
C VAL A 957 -41.30 -58.25 12.25
N GLU A 958 -41.91 -59.08 13.09
CA GLU A 958 -41.70 -60.55 13.12
C GLU A 958 -42.62 -61.32 12.16
N ASP A 959 -43.81 -60.78 11.85
CA ASP A 959 -44.64 -61.20 10.71
C ASP A 959 -45.31 -59.99 10.06
N ALA A 960 -44.87 -59.64 8.85
CA ALA A 960 -45.33 -58.48 8.11
C ALA A 960 -46.81 -58.55 7.72
N LYS A 961 -47.40 -59.76 7.61
CA LYS A 961 -48.83 -59.93 7.33
C LYS A 961 -49.73 -59.66 8.54
N GLU A 962 -49.16 -59.69 9.74
CA GLU A 962 -49.90 -59.49 10.99
C GLU A 962 -49.64 -58.11 11.62
N ASP A 963 -48.72 -57.31 11.06
CA ASP A 963 -48.37 -55.99 11.57
C ASP A 963 -49.04 -54.86 10.76
N PRO A 964 -49.98 -54.11 11.37
CA PRO A 964 -50.76 -53.08 10.66
C PRO A 964 -49.94 -51.84 10.26
N ARG A 965 -48.67 -51.73 10.68
CA ARG A 965 -47.77 -50.62 10.32
C ARG A 965 -47.10 -50.79 8.95
N VAL A 966 -47.24 -51.97 8.36
CA VAL A 966 -46.52 -52.38 7.15
C VAL A 966 -47.32 -52.01 5.91
N ALA A 967 -46.71 -51.27 4.97
CA ALA A 967 -47.33 -50.93 3.70
C ALA A 967 -47.18 -52.08 2.69
N GLU A 968 -48.30 -52.55 2.11
CA GLU A 968 -48.37 -53.77 1.29
C GLU A 968 -47.50 -53.76 0.01
N ARG A 969 -47.21 -52.57 -0.58
CA ARG A 969 -46.70 -52.47 -1.97
C ARG A 969 -45.36 -53.19 -2.25
N ILE A 970 -44.41 -53.13 -1.33
CA ILE A 970 -43.06 -53.70 -1.49
C ILE A 970 -42.98 -55.09 -0.86
N ILE A 971 -43.64 -55.26 0.29
CA ILE A 971 -43.58 -56.46 1.11
C ILE A 971 -44.24 -57.64 0.39
N ASP A 972 -45.40 -57.43 -0.24
CA ASP A 972 -46.07 -58.49 -1.01
C ASP A 972 -45.36 -58.78 -2.33
N ALA A 973 -44.85 -57.75 -3.01
CA ALA A 973 -44.13 -57.89 -4.27
C ALA A 973 -42.83 -58.71 -4.11
N GLU A 974 -42.18 -58.58 -2.95
CA GLU A 974 -40.93 -59.26 -2.63
C GLU A 974 -41.11 -60.48 -1.72
N GLY A 975 -42.35 -60.79 -1.31
CA GLY A 975 -42.68 -61.91 -0.42
C GLY A 975 -42.06 -61.78 0.98
N ILE A 976 -41.75 -60.56 1.44
CA ILE A 976 -41.16 -60.31 2.75
C ILE A 976 -42.20 -60.63 3.83
N ARG A 977 -41.77 -61.38 4.83
CA ARG A 977 -42.58 -61.80 5.96
C ARG A 977 -42.04 -61.34 7.28
N SER A 978 -40.77 -60.94 7.40
CA SER A 978 -40.28 -60.27 8.61
C SER A 978 -39.07 -59.41 8.26
N PHE A 979 -38.82 -58.37 9.04
CA PHE A 979 -37.73 -57.43 8.77
C PHE A 979 -37.30 -56.61 9.98
N MET A 980 -36.11 -56.04 9.90
CA MET A 980 -35.53 -55.10 10.86
C MET A 980 -34.97 -53.89 10.12
N HIS A 981 -35.39 -52.69 10.52
CA HIS A 981 -34.93 -51.41 9.99
C HIS A 981 -34.24 -50.61 11.10
N VAL A 982 -32.94 -50.37 10.98
CA VAL A 982 -32.14 -49.58 11.94
C VAL A 982 -31.76 -48.22 11.36
N PRO A 983 -31.69 -47.15 12.17
CA PRO A 983 -31.29 -45.83 11.71
C PRO A 983 -29.77 -45.75 11.53
N ILE A 984 -29.33 -45.10 10.46
CA ILE A 984 -27.94 -44.71 10.25
C ILE A 984 -27.78 -43.31 10.83
N LYS A 985 -27.04 -43.16 11.94
CA LYS A 985 -26.94 -41.89 12.67
C LYS A 985 -25.53 -41.56 13.14
N VAL A 986 -25.14 -40.29 13.02
CA VAL A 986 -23.87 -39.71 13.52
C VAL A 986 -24.21 -38.50 14.38
N GLU A 987 -23.64 -38.39 15.58
CA GLU A 987 -23.85 -37.28 16.54
C GLU A 987 -25.32 -36.84 16.77
N GLY A 988 -26.27 -37.76 16.56
CA GLY A 988 -27.71 -37.49 16.72
C GLY A 988 -28.44 -37.09 15.43
N GLN A 989 -27.73 -36.86 14.32
CA GLN A 989 -28.31 -36.66 12.99
C GLN A 989 -28.51 -38.01 12.29
N ILE A 990 -29.68 -38.23 11.67
CA ILE A 990 -30.04 -39.46 10.96
C ILE A 990 -29.84 -39.24 9.47
N PHE A 991 -28.96 -40.01 8.85
CA PHE A 991 -28.58 -39.91 7.44
C PHE A 991 -29.36 -40.88 6.55
N GLY A 992 -29.98 -41.91 7.14
CA GLY A 992 -30.67 -42.96 6.38
C GLY A 992 -31.16 -44.12 7.23
N VAL A 993 -31.56 -45.19 6.55
CA VAL A 993 -32.07 -46.44 7.14
C VAL A 993 -31.34 -47.62 6.52
N PHE A 994 -30.93 -48.57 7.35
CA PHE A 994 -30.38 -49.85 6.93
C PHE A 994 -31.39 -50.95 7.31
N ASN A 995 -31.83 -51.74 6.35
CA ASN A 995 -32.80 -52.82 6.56
C ASN A 995 -32.27 -54.20 6.19
N VAL A 996 -32.78 -55.21 6.90
CA VAL A 996 -32.67 -56.63 6.56
C VAL A 996 -34.05 -57.28 6.58
N ASP A 997 -34.32 -58.12 5.60
CA ASP A 997 -35.64 -58.65 5.32
C ASP A 997 -35.58 -60.16 5.04
N TYR A 998 -36.66 -60.85 5.40
CA TYR A 998 -36.76 -62.30 5.35
C TYR A 998 -38.11 -62.70 4.75
N VAL A 999 -38.13 -63.73 3.91
CA VAL A 999 -39.35 -64.23 3.26
C VAL A 999 -40.18 -65.17 4.13
N GLN A 1000 -39.72 -65.43 5.37
CA GLN A 1000 -40.45 -66.17 6.39
C GLN A 1000 -40.61 -65.35 7.69
N PRO A 1001 -41.69 -65.56 8.45
CA PRO A 1001 -41.84 -64.97 9.77
C PRO A 1001 -40.76 -65.50 10.71
N ARG A 1002 -40.10 -64.60 11.46
CA ARG A 1002 -39.12 -64.96 12.50
C ARG A 1002 -39.08 -63.91 13.59
N ALA A 1003 -38.77 -64.35 14.80
CA ALA A 1003 -38.43 -63.48 15.90
C ALA A 1003 -36.95 -63.08 15.83
N PHE A 1004 -36.62 -61.87 16.28
CA PHE A 1004 -35.26 -61.35 16.26
C PHE A 1004 -34.64 -61.33 17.67
N GLY A 1005 -33.44 -61.87 17.81
CA GLY A 1005 -32.71 -61.83 19.08
C GLY A 1005 -32.12 -60.45 19.40
N SER A 1006 -31.91 -60.16 20.68
CA SER A 1006 -31.20 -58.93 21.10
C SER A 1006 -29.73 -58.89 20.65
N ASP A 1007 -29.14 -60.05 20.36
CA ASP A 1007 -27.75 -60.15 19.87
C ASP A 1007 -27.67 -59.78 18.39
N GLU A 1008 -28.64 -60.25 17.59
CA GLU A 1008 -28.76 -59.92 16.16
C GLU A 1008 -29.05 -58.43 15.94
N LEU A 1009 -29.93 -57.83 16.76
CA LEU A 1009 -30.18 -56.40 16.75
C LEU A 1009 -28.92 -55.58 17.06
N ARG A 1010 -28.18 -55.96 18.12
CA ARG A 1010 -26.93 -55.27 18.49
C ARG A 1010 -25.88 -55.35 17.40
N LEU A 1011 -25.78 -56.50 16.73
CA LEU A 1011 -24.84 -56.71 15.64
C LEU A 1011 -25.23 -55.87 14.40
N PHE A 1012 -26.53 -55.76 14.10
CA PHE A 1012 -27.00 -54.95 12.99
C PHE A 1012 -26.87 -53.44 13.25
N GLU A 1013 -27.15 -52.98 14.47
CA GLU A 1013 -26.90 -51.59 14.88
C GLU A 1013 -25.41 -51.23 14.79
N ALA A 1014 -24.52 -52.16 15.11
CA ALA A 1014 -23.07 -51.96 14.92
C ALA A 1014 -22.69 -51.80 13.44
N LEU A 1015 -23.28 -52.59 12.54
CA LEU A 1015 -23.08 -52.44 11.09
C LEU A 1015 -23.64 -51.11 10.56
N ALA A 1016 -24.80 -50.66 11.06
CA ALA A 1016 -25.35 -49.35 10.71
C ALA A 1016 -24.48 -48.19 11.20
N GLN A 1017 -23.83 -48.33 12.36
CA GLN A 1017 -22.87 -47.34 12.84
C GLN A 1017 -21.61 -47.28 11.97
N ARG A 1018 -21.16 -48.40 11.39
CA ARG A 1018 -20.07 -48.41 10.40
C ARG A 1018 -20.46 -47.75 9.08
N ALA A 1019 -21.69 -47.97 8.61
CA ALA A 1019 -22.22 -47.24 7.46
C ALA A 1019 -22.25 -45.72 7.72
N ALA A 1020 -22.63 -45.31 8.92
CA ALA A 1020 -22.68 -43.90 9.33
C ALA A 1020 -21.29 -43.24 9.26
N LEU A 1021 -20.26 -43.92 9.77
CA LEU A 1021 -18.87 -43.45 9.75
C LEU A 1021 -18.31 -43.34 8.31
N ALA A 1022 -18.64 -44.30 7.43
CA ALA A 1022 -18.21 -44.28 6.05
C ALA A 1022 -18.79 -43.08 5.28
N ILE A 1023 -20.06 -42.74 5.53
CA ILE A 1023 -20.74 -41.58 4.93
C ILE A 1023 -20.11 -40.27 5.42
N GLU A 1024 -19.86 -40.14 6.72
CA GLU A 1024 -19.21 -38.96 7.31
C GLU A 1024 -17.79 -38.75 6.75
N THR A 1025 -17.02 -39.84 6.63
CA THR A 1025 -15.65 -39.78 6.08
C THR A 1025 -15.65 -39.33 4.62
N ALA A 1026 -16.61 -39.79 3.81
CA ALA A 1026 -16.76 -39.36 2.43
C ALA A 1026 -17.13 -37.87 2.30
N GLN A 1027 -18.01 -37.36 3.16
CA GLN A 1027 -18.38 -35.93 3.19
C GLN A 1027 -17.21 -35.03 3.63
N LEU A 1028 -16.43 -35.47 4.62
CA LEU A 1028 -15.21 -34.76 5.05
C LEU A 1028 -14.14 -34.72 3.96
N TYR A 1029 -14.01 -35.79 3.17
CA TYR A 1029 -13.11 -35.83 2.02
C TYR A 1029 -13.53 -34.83 0.93
N GLU A 1030 -14.84 -34.70 0.66
CA GLU A 1030 -15.39 -33.73 -0.28
C GLU A 1030 -15.16 -32.27 0.18
N GLN A 1031 -15.34 -31.98 1.48
CA GLN A 1031 -14.97 -30.68 2.06
C GLN A 1031 -13.46 -30.40 1.96
N SER A 1032 -12.61 -31.41 2.18
CA SER A 1032 -11.16 -31.29 2.00
C SER A 1032 -10.78 -30.98 0.55
N GLN A 1033 -11.48 -31.56 -0.44
CA GLN A 1033 -11.25 -31.22 -1.85
C GLN A 1033 -11.68 -29.79 -2.18
N GLN A 1034 -12.77 -29.29 -1.59
CA GLN A 1034 -13.18 -27.88 -1.77
C GLN A 1034 -12.15 -26.90 -1.19
N LEU A 1035 -11.54 -27.21 -0.04
CA LEU A 1035 -10.45 -26.43 0.54
C LEU A 1035 -9.19 -26.43 -0.34
N ALA A 1036 -8.84 -27.57 -0.95
CA ALA A 1036 -7.73 -27.67 -1.89
C ALA A 1036 -7.97 -26.83 -3.17
N VAL A 1037 -9.21 -26.78 -3.67
CA VAL A 1037 -9.59 -25.91 -4.81
C VAL A 1037 -9.44 -24.43 -4.47
N VAL A 1038 -9.74 -24.01 -3.24
CA VAL A 1038 -9.56 -22.62 -2.79
C VAL A 1038 -8.07 -22.24 -2.65
N GLN A 1039 -7.24 -23.16 -2.14
CA GLN A 1039 -5.79 -22.98 -2.09
C GLN A 1039 -5.18 -22.91 -3.49
N GLU A 1040 -5.63 -23.76 -4.41
CA GLU A 1040 -5.17 -23.74 -5.81
C GLU A 1040 -5.57 -22.46 -6.53
N ARG A 1041 -6.80 -21.95 -6.31
CA ARG A 1041 -7.23 -20.63 -6.81
C ARG A 1041 -6.33 -19.48 -6.31
N SER A 1042 -5.85 -19.58 -5.07
CA SER A 1042 -4.95 -18.57 -4.48
C SER A 1042 -3.50 -18.69 -4.98
N ARG A 1043 -3.09 -19.88 -5.44
CA ARG A 1043 -1.81 -20.11 -6.14
C ARG A 1043 -1.87 -19.54 -7.56
N ILE A 1044 -2.93 -19.85 -8.30
CA ILE A 1044 -3.18 -19.32 -9.66
C ILE A 1044 -3.25 -17.79 -9.65
N ALA A 1045 -3.83 -17.17 -8.61
CA ALA A 1045 -3.86 -15.71 -8.46
C ALA A 1045 -2.48 -15.06 -8.21
N ARG A 1046 -1.50 -15.78 -7.67
CA ARG A 1046 -0.12 -15.31 -7.53
C ARG A 1046 0.67 -15.48 -8.83
N ASP A 1047 0.58 -16.64 -9.45
CA ASP A 1047 1.19 -16.90 -10.76
C ASP A 1047 0.62 -15.92 -11.84
N LEU A 1048 -0.65 -15.49 -11.68
CA LEU A 1048 -1.33 -14.43 -12.43
C LEU A 1048 -0.66 -13.05 -12.28
N HIS A 1049 -0.26 -12.68 -11.06
CA HIS A 1049 0.40 -11.41 -10.81
C HIS A 1049 1.76 -11.37 -11.51
N ASP A 1050 2.52 -12.46 -11.45
CA ASP A 1050 3.91 -12.46 -11.91
C ASP A 1050 4.01 -12.46 -13.46
N ALA A 1051 3.20 -13.26 -14.17
CA ALA A 1051 3.31 -13.39 -15.63
C ALA A 1051 2.76 -12.17 -16.41
N VAL A 1052 1.62 -11.63 -15.99
CA VAL A 1052 1.00 -10.45 -16.65
C VAL A 1052 1.85 -9.20 -16.39
N THR A 1053 2.37 -9.05 -15.17
CA THR A 1053 3.24 -7.91 -14.81
C THR A 1053 4.52 -7.90 -15.62
N GLN A 1054 5.19 -9.04 -15.81
CA GLN A 1054 6.40 -9.13 -16.63
C GLN A 1054 6.15 -8.79 -18.12
N THR A 1055 5.01 -9.22 -18.66
CA THR A 1055 4.65 -8.95 -20.07
C THR A 1055 4.28 -7.47 -20.28
N LEU A 1056 3.52 -6.89 -19.35
CA LEU A 1056 3.17 -5.46 -19.38
C LEU A 1056 4.40 -4.56 -19.14
N PHE A 1057 5.33 -4.98 -18.29
CA PHE A 1057 6.60 -4.29 -18.08
C PHE A 1057 7.47 -4.28 -19.34
N SER A 1058 7.55 -5.42 -20.05
CA SER A 1058 8.26 -5.49 -21.33
C SER A 1058 7.61 -4.61 -22.40
N ALA A 1059 6.27 -4.54 -22.41
CA ALA A 1059 5.53 -3.65 -23.30
C ALA A 1059 5.76 -2.17 -22.96
N SER A 1060 5.82 -1.79 -21.68
CA SER A 1060 6.07 -0.40 -21.29
C SER A 1060 7.47 0.07 -21.69
N LEU A 1061 8.50 -0.78 -21.48
CA LEU A 1061 9.88 -0.49 -21.91
C LEU A 1061 9.98 -0.24 -23.42
N ILE A 1062 9.27 -1.04 -24.23
CA ILE A 1062 9.25 -0.81 -25.68
C ILE A 1062 8.52 0.50 -26.00
N ALA A 1063 7.38 0.76 -25.39
CA ALA A 1063 6.58 1.97 -25.63
C ALA A 1063 7.34 3.26 -25.27
N GLU A 1064 8.13 3.22 -24.19
CA GLU A 1064 8.92 4.36 -23.69
C GLU A 1064 10.08 4.73 -24.63
N VAL A 1065 10.73 3.73 -25.23
CA VAL A 1065 11.89 3.93 -26.11
C VAL A 1065 11.49 4.08 -27.59
N LEU A 1066 10.27 3.67 -27.97
CA LEU A 1066 9.77 3.68 -29.34
C LEU A 1066 9.88 5.05 -30.05
N PRO A 1067 9.54 6.20 -29.44
CA PRO A 1067 9.65 7.51 -30.11
C PRO A 1067 11.09 7.81 -30.54
N ARG A 1068 12.08 7.51 -29.68
CA ARG A 1068 13.50 7.74 -29.96
C ARG A 1068 14.04 6.82 -31.05
N ILE A 1069 13.58 5.56 -31.08
CA ILE A 1069 13.96 4.61 -32.14
C ILE A 1069 13.33 5.02 -33.47
N TRP A 1070 12.07 5.47 -33.46
CA TRP A 1070 11.33 5.87 -34.66
C TRP A 1070 11.98 7.06 -35.38
N GLU A 1071 12.50 8.03 -34.62
CA GLU A 1071 13.23 9.18 -35.16
C GLU A 1071 14.58 8.80 -35.79
N ARG A 1072 15.23 7.76 -35.28
CA ARG A 1072 16.56 7.33 -35.71
C ARG A 1072 16.52 6.31 -36.86
N ASP A 1073 15.59 5.37 -36.82
CA ASP A 1073 15.37 4.33 -37.83
C ASP A 1073 13.89 3.92 -37.85
N ALA A 1074 13.15 4.47 -38.80
CA ALA A 1074 11.72 4.20 -38.96
C ALA A 1074 11.40 2.70 -39.19
N THR A 1075 12.32 1.96 -39.82
CA THR A 1075 12.18 0.50 -40.06
C THR A 1075 12.28 -0.28 -38.76
N GLN A 1076 13.25 0.08 -37.92
CA GLN A 1076 13.42 -0.51 -36.60
C GLN A 1076 12.29 -0.10 -35.65
N GLY A 1077 11.83 1.16 -35.74
CA GLY A 1077 10.65 1.65 -35.03
C GLY A 1077 9.41 0.85 -35.39
N GLN A 1078 9.19 0.57 -36.67
CA GLN A 1078 8.06 -0.24 -37.11
C GLN A 1078 8.13 -1.68 -36.59
N SER A 1079 9.32 -2.30 -36.59
CA SER A 1079 9.53 -3.62 -35.98
C SER A 1079 9.23 -3.64 -34.47
N ARG A 1080 9.57 -2.58 -33.73
CA ARG A 1080 9.29 -2.46 -32.28
C ARG A 1080 7.82 -2.19 -31.99
N LEU A 1081 7.16 -1.41 -32.85
CA LEU A 1081 5.72 -1.21 -32.76
C LEU A 1081 4.95 -2.51 -33.01
N ASP A 1082 5.39 -3.34 -33.96
CA ASP A 1082 4.77 -4.65 -34.19
C ASP A 1082 5.03 -5.60 -33.02
N GLU A 1083 6.23 -5.60 -32.43
CA GLU A 1083 6.54 -6.37 -31.21
C GLU A 1083 5.66 -5.93 -30.01
N LEU A 1084 5.45 -4.62 -29.84
CA LEU A 1084 4.55 -4.06 -28.82
C LEU A 1084 3.09 -4.52 -29.03
N ARG A 1085 2.62 -4.52 -30.28
CA ARG A 1085 1.26 -4.97 -30.63
C ARG A 1085 1.06 -6.47 -30.36
N GLU A 1086 2.09 -7.28 -30.63
CA GLU A 1086 2.05 -8.72 -30.34
C GLU A 1086 2.09 -9.00 -28.83
N LEU A 1087 2.94 -8.30 -28.05
CA LEU A 1087 2.99 -8.45 -26.59
C LEU A 1087 1.68 -8.05 -25.92
N THR A 1088 1.09 -6.92 -26.32
CA THR A 1088 -0.18 -6.42 -25.76
C THR A 1088 -1.37 -7.32 -26.11
N ARG A 1089 -1.43 -7.84 -27.35
CA ARG A 1089 -2.43 -8.85 -27.73
C ARG A 1089 -2.22 -10.17 -27.00
N GLY A 1090 -0.98 -10.62 -26.86
CA GLY A 1090 -0.63 -11.81 -26.09
C GLY A 1090 -1.07 -11.72 -24.63
N ALA A 1091 -0.78 -10.59 -23.96
CA ALA A 1091 -1.19 -10.34 -22.58
C ALA A 1091 -2.72 -10.32 -22.41
N LEU A 1092 -3.46 -9.73 -23.37
CA LEU A 1092 -4.92 -9.72 -23.36
C LEU A 1092 -5.52 -11.12 -23.60
N ALA A 1093 -4.96 -11.89 -24.53
CA ALA A 1093 -5.38 -13.27 -24.78
C ALA A 1093 -5.10 -14.18 -23.57
N GLU A 1094 -3.98 -13.96 -22.90
CA GLU A 1094 -3.59 -14.65 -21.67
C GLU A 1094 -4.54 -14.33 -20.51
N MET A 1095 -4.84 -13.06 -20.24
CA MET A 1095 -5.84 -12.67 -19.24
C MET A 1095 -7.23 -13.27 -19.52
N ARG A 1096 -7.66 -13.31 -20.80
CA ARG A 1096 -8.94 -13.93 -21.19
C ARG A 1096 -8.94 -15.45 -20.96
N THR A 1097 -7.86 -16.13 -21.32
CA THR A 1097 -7.69 -17.57 -21.07
C THR A 1097 -7.75 -17.87 -19.56
N LEU A 1098 -7.12 -17.03 -18.74
CA LEU A 1098 -7.11 -17.18 -17.28
C LEU A 1098 -8.47 -16.88 -16.63
N LEU A 1099 -9.22 -15.89 -17.15
CA LEU A 1099 -10.60 -15.63 -16.72
C LEU A 1099 -11.54 -16.83 -17.02
N LEU A 1100 -11.31 -17.54 -18.14
CA LEU A 1100 -12.02 -18.77 -18.47
C LEU A 1100 -11.69 -19.92 -17.50
N GLU A 1101 -10.48 -19.95 -16.91
CA GLU A 1101 -10.11 -20.94 -15.89
C GLU A 1101 -10.76 -20.69 -14.53
N LEU A 1102 -10.97 -19.42 -14.18
CA LEU A 1102 -11.64 -19.02 -12.94
C LEU A 1102 -13.18 -19.18 -13.01
N ARG A 1103 -13.76 -19.25 -14.23
CA ARG A 1103 -15.20 -19.47 -14.47
C ARG A 1103 -15.45 -20.63 -15.45
N PRO A 1104 -15.52 -21.88 -14.96
CA PRO A 1104 -15.81 -23.06 -15.80
C PRO A 1104 -17.11 -22.96 -16.62
N ALA A 1105 -18.11 -22.21 -16.14
CA ALA A 1105 -19.36 -21.97 -16.85
C ALA A 1105 -19.17 -21.22 -18.19
N ALA A 1106 -18.17 -20.34 -18.29
CA ALA A 1106 -17.90 -19.56 -19.50
C ALA A 1106 -17.39 -20.41 -20.68
N LEU A 1107 -16.75 -21.56 -20.40
CA LEU A 1107 -16.33 -22.55 -21.40
C LEU A 1107 -17.54 -23.23 -22.09
N ILE A 1108 -18.66 -23.32 -21.38
CA ILE A 1108 -19.88 -23.94 -21.89
C ILE A 1108 -20.59 -22.97 -22.85
N GLU A 1109 -20.57 -21.67 -22.55
CA GLU A 1109 -21.28 -20.62 -23.30
C GLU A 1109 -20.58 -20.20 -24.61
N ALA A 1110 -19.25 -20.24 -24.69
CA ALA A 1110 -18.47 -19.75 -25.85
C ALA A 1110 -18.19 -20.82 -26.91
N ASP A 1111 -18.22 -20.51 -28.22
CA ASP A 1111 -17.94 -21.50 -29.28
C ASP A 1111 -16.55 -22.14 -29.16
N LEU A 1112 -16.45 -23.47 -29.38
CA LEU A 1112 -15.19 -24.20 -29.22
C LEU A 1112 -14.13 -23.77 -30.24
N GLY A 1113 -14.53 -23.47 -31.48
CA GLY A 1113 -13.61 -22.98 -32.50
C GLY A 1113 -12.99 -21.64 -32.09
N GLU A 1114 -13.80 -20.75 -31.52
CA GLU A 1114 -13.32 -19.46 -31.01
C GLU A 1114 -12.40 -19.62 -29.80
N LEU A 1115 -12.74 -20.52 -28.87
CA LEU A 1115 -11.90 -20.85 -27.73
C LEU A 1115 -10.52 -21.42 -28.15
N LEU A 1116 -10.47 -22.22 -29.21
CA LEU A 1116 -9.21 -22.75 -29.77
C LEU A 1116 -8.37 -21.66 -30.45
N ARG A 1117 -9.00 -20.68 -31.11
CA ARG A 1117 -8.28 -19.51 -31.66
C ARG A 1117 -7.66 -18.67 -30.54
N GLN A 1118 -8.40 -18.43 -29.47
CA GLN A 1118 -7.90 -17.70 -28.31
C GLN A 1118 -6.74 -18.43 -27.62
N LEU A 1119 -6.82 -19.74 -27.46
CA LEU A 1119 -5.71 -20.56 -26.95
C LEU A 1119 -4.47 -20.45 -27.85
N ALA A 1120 -4.64 -20.48 -29.17
CA ALA A 1120 -3.54 -20.33 -30.11
C ALA A 1120 -2.87 -18.94 -30.04
N GLU A 1121 -3.65 -17.87 -29.94
CA GLU A 1121 -3.14 -16.50 -29.76
C GLU A 1121 -2.29 -16.36 -28.48
N SER A 1122 -2.74 -16.98 -27.37
CA SER A 1122 -1.96 -17.00 -26.12
C SER A 1122 -0.60 -17.69 -26.30
N VAL A 1123 -0.55 -18.80 -27.05
CA VAL A 1123 0.69 -19.55 -27.29
C VAL A 1123 1.62 -18.81 -28.25
N ILE A 1124 1.09 -18.12 -29.27
CA ILE A 1124 1.87 -17.25 -30.17
C ILE A 1124 2.59 -16.17 -29.35
N GLY A 1125 1.87 -15.51 -28.43
CA GLY A 1125 2.43 -14.47 -27.57
C GLY A 1125 3.54 -14.95 -26.63
N ARG A 1126 3.40 -16.16 -26.06
CA ARG A 1126 4.35 -16.70 -25.07
C ARG A 1126 5.59 -17.37 -25.67
N ALA A 1127 5.43 -18.13 -26.76
CA ALA A 1127 6.48 -19.02 -27.27
C ALA A 1127 7.10 -18.59 -28.60
N ARG A 1128 6.60 -17.50 -29.22
CA ARG A 1128 7.02 -17.02 -30.57
C ARG A 1128 6.91 -18.10 -31.66
N ILE A 1129 5.97 -19.03 -31.52
CA ILE A 1129 5.66 -20.10 -32.49
C ILE A 1129 4.50 -19.65 -33.38
N GLN A 1130 4.53 -19.94 -34.69
CA GLN A 1130 3.37 -19.69 -35.54
C GLN A 1130 2.32 -20.80 -35.37
N VAL A 1131 1.12 -20.45 -34.94
CA VAL A 1131 0.00 -21.40 -34.78
C VAL A 1131 -1.11 -21.07 -35.76
N SER A 1132 -1.44 -22.01 -36.64
CA SER A 1132 -2.57 -21.89 -37.57
C SER A 1132 -3.79 -22.67 -37.05
N VAL A 1133 -4.96 -22.03 -37.04
CA VAL A 1133 -6.21 -22.66 -36.55
C VAL A 1133 -7.24 -22.76 -37.67
N GLU A 1134 -7.62 -23.98 -38.01
CA GLU A 1134 -8.73 -24.30 -38.92
C GLU A 1134 -9.87 -24.96 -38.13
N ALA A 1135 -10.88 -24.19 -37.72
CA ALA A 1135 -11.99 -24.68 -36.93
C ALA A 1135 -13.34 -24.38 -37.59
N ASP A 1136 -14.21 -25.39 -37.67
CA ASP A 1136 -15.60 -25.24 -38.10
C ASP A 1136 -16.38 -24.34 -37.12
N SER A 1137 -17.23 -23.44 -37.63
CA SER A 1137 -17.88 -22.38 -36.84
C SER A 1137 -19.14 -22.80 -36.07
N GLU A 1138 -19.63 -24.03 -36.25
CA GLU A 1138 -20.85 -24.54 -35.58
C GLU A 1138 -20.68 -25.99 -35.12
N CYS A 1139 -19.83 -26.20 -34.11
CA CYS A 1139 -19.67 -27.51 -33.46
C CYS A 1139 -20.54 -27.62 -32.21
N ASN A 1140 -21.83 -27.95 -32.38
CA ASN A 1140 -22.71 -28.21 -31.23
C ASN A 1140 -22.31 -29.54 -30.55
N LEU A 1141 -21.63 -29.45 -29.41
CA LEU A 1141 -21.10 -30.56 -28.63
C LEU A 1141 -21.74 -30.56 -27.24
N PRO A 1142 -21.95 -31.73 -26.61
CA PRO A 1142 -22.29 -31.79 -25.20
C PRO A 1142 -21.24 -31.05 -24.35
N PRO A 1143 -21.65 -30.33 -23.27
CA PRO A 1143 -20.75 -29.52 -22.45
C PRO A 1143 -19.50 -30.28 -21.97
N GLU A 1144 -19.67 -31.53 -21.54
CA GLU A 1144 -18.57 -32.40 -21.10
C GLU A 1144 -17.54 -32.68 -22.20
N VAL A 1145 -18.00 -32.95 -23.44
CA VAL A 1145 -17.12 -33.21 -24.60
C VAL A 1145 -16.37 -31.93 -24.98
N LYS A 1146 -17.05 -30.78 -24.95
CA LYS A 1146 -16.47 -29.47 -25.25
C LYS A 1146 -15.37 -29.09 -24.27
N ILE A 1147 -15.60 -29.29 -22.98
CA ILE A 1147 -14.61 -29.04 -21.91
C ILE A 1147 -13.41 -29.98 -22.10
N ALA A 1148 -13.65 -31.27 -22.32
CA ALA A 1148 -12.57 -32.24 -22.54
C ALA A 1148 -11.71 -31.88 -23.75
N TYR A 1149 -12.32 -31.52 -24.88
CA TYR A 1149 -11.61 -31.12 -26.11
C TYR A 1149 -10.77 -29.85 -25.91
N TYR A 1150 -11.33 -28.82 -25.26
CA TYR A 1150 -10.60 -27.60 -24.93
C TYR A 1150 -9.39 -27.89 -24.03
N ARG A 1151 -9.58 -28.72 -22.99
CA ARG A 1151 -8.54 -29.06 -22.02
C ARG A 1151 -7.44 -29.95 -22.61
N ILE A 1152 -7.78 -30.84 -23.52
CA ILE A 1152 -6.78 -31.62 -24.28
C ILE A 1152 -6.02 -30.70 -25.24
N ALA A 1153 -6.70 -29.75 -25.89
CA ALA A 1153 -6.05 -28.79 -26.77
C ALA A 1153 -5.05 -27.90 -26.04
N GLN A 1154 -5.44 -27.41 -24.87
CA GLN A 1154 -4.60 -26.61 -23.99
C GLN A 1154 -3.32 -27.36 -23.60
N GLU A 1155 -3.44 -28.61 -23.16
CA GLU A 1155 -2.29 -29.43 -22.77
C GLU A 1155 -1.36 -29.73 -23.96
N ALA A 1156 -1.94 -30.10 -25.11
CA ALA A 1156 -1.17 -30.36 -26.33
C ALA A 1156 -0.41 -29.12 -26.81
N LEU A 1157 -1.04 -27.95 -26.86
CA LEU A 1157 -0.36 -26.70 -27.24
C LEU A 1157 0.69 -26.23 -26.22
N ASN A 1158 0.47 -26.47 -24.93
CA ASN A 1158 1.49 -26.23 -23.90
C ASN A 1158 2.71 -27.12 -24.09
N ASN A 1159 2.51 -28.40 -24.44
CA ASN A 1159 3.60 -29.31 -24.77
C ASN A 1159 4.37 -28.84 -26.02
N VAL A 1160 3.67 -28.32 -27.03
CA VAL A 1160 4.31 -27.70 -28.20
C VAL A 1160 5.20 -26.54 -27.76
N ALA A 1161 4.67 -25.62 -26.96
CA ALA A 1161 5.38 -24.44 -26.48
C ALA A 1161 6.60 -24.77 -25.60
N LYS A 1162 6.48 -25.75 -24.69
CA LYS A 1162 7.51 -26.04 -23.68
C LYS A 1162 8.51 -27.12 -24.09
N HIS A 1163 8.09 -28.08 -24.91
CA HIS A 1163 8.83 -29.34 -25.08
C HIS A 1163 9.12 -29.71 -26.52
N ALA A 1164 8.38 -29.20 -27.51
CA ALA A 1164 8.53 -29.63 -28.90
C ALA A 1164 9.70 -28.93 -29.63
N GLN A 1165 10.11 -27.72 -29.19
CA GLN A 1165 11.03 -26.86 -29.97
C GLN A 1165 10.55 -26.64 -31.42
N ALA A 1166 9.23 -26.55 -31.59
CA ALA A 1166 8.58 -26.39 -32.88
C ALA A 1166 8.72 -24.95 -33.41
N SER A 1167 8.77 -24.81 -34.73
CA SER A 1167 8.70 -23.52 -35.41
C SER A 1167 7.27 -23.18 -35.85
N GLN A 1168 6.45 -24.21 -36.11
CA GLN A 1168 5.05 -24.09 -36.49
C GLN A 1168 4.17 -25.16 -35.84
N ALA A 1169 2.91 -24.79 -35.60
CA ALA A 1169 1.88 -25.71 -35.16
C ALA A 1169 0.54 -25.47 -35.88
N TRP A 1170 -0.25 -26.54 -36.01
CA TRP A 1170 -1.56 -26.54 -36.66
C TRP A 1170 -2.60 -27.13 -35.73
N VAL A 1171 -3.68 -26.40 -35.51
CA VAL A 1171 -4.87 -26.85 -34.79
C VAL A 1171 -6.00 -26.97 -35.80
N SER A 1172 -6.62 -28.14 -35.88
CA SER A 1172 -7.79 -28.36 -36.73
C SER A 1172 -8.93 -28.99 -35.95
N LEU A 1173 -10.13 -28.40 -36.07
CA LEU A 1173 -11.37 -28.92 -35.51
C LEU A 1173 -12.35 -29.16 -36.66
N ARG A 1174 -12.70 -30.42 -36.90
CA ARG A 1174 -13.67 -30.81 -37.91
C ARG A 1174 -14.88 -31.47 -37.27
N CYS A 1175 -16.07 -30.97 -37.61
CA CYS A 1175 -17.34 -31.49 -37.13
C CYS A 1175 -18.13 -32.10 -38.28
N SER A 1176 -18.34 -33.42 -38.23
CA SER A 1176 -19.18 -34.16 -39.16
C SER A 1176 -20.47 -34.63 -38.48
N GLU A 1177 -21.42 -35.16 -39.25
CA GLU A 1177 -22.63 -35.79 -38.70
C GLU A 1177 -22.31 -37.05 -37.87
N LYS A 1178 -21.16 -37.70 -38.08
CA LYS A 1178 -20.81 -38.98 -37.46
C LYS A 1178 -19.74 -38.87 -36.36
N ASP A 1179 -18.84 -37.91 -36.49
CA ASP A 1179 -17.70 -37.75 -35.62
C ASP A 1179 -17.22 -36.30 -35.54
N VAL A 1180 -16.59 -35.97 -34.41
CA VAL A 1180 -15.92 -34.70 -34.17
C VAL A 1180 -14.44 -34.97 -33.90
N ILE A 1181 -13.59 -34.38 -34.73
CA ILE A 1181 -12.15 -34.63 -34.75
C ILE A 1181 -11.41 -33.35 -34.41
N LEU A 1182 -10.68 -33.37 -33.29
CA LEU A 1182 -9.69 -32.36 -32.94
C LEU A 1182 -8.30 -32.93 -33.23
N ARG A 1183 -7.49 -32.20 -33.99
CA ARG A 1183 -6.12 -32.59 -34.29
C ARG A 1183 -5.17 -31.41 -34.11
N ILE A 1184 -4.10 -31.65 -33.36
CA ILE A 1184 -3.04 -30.68 -33.08
C ILE A 1184 -1.73 -31.30 -33.55
N ARG A 1185 -0.99 -30.59 -34.39
CA ARG A 1185 0.26 -31.05 -34.98
C ARG A 1185 1.34 -29.98 -34.86
N ASP A 1186 2.57 -30.38 -34.60
CA ASP A 1186 3.76 -29.53 -34.64
C ASP A 1186 4.83 -30.08 -35.60
N ASP A 1187 5.85 -29.28 -35.87
CA ASP A 1187 7.05 -29.63 -36.66
C ASP A 1187 8.32 -29.80 -35.79
N GLY A 1188 8.15 -30.00 -34.48
CA GLY A 1188 9.23 -30.05 -33.51
C GLY A 1188 10.04 -31.35 -33.52
N ARG A 1189 10.84 -31.55 -32.47
CA ARG A 1189 11.78 -32.69 -32.34
C ARG A 1189 11.14 -34.07 -32.23
N GLY A 1190 9.84 -34.16 -31.95
CA GLY A 1190 9.13 -35.42 -31.69
C GLY A 1190 9.69 -36.22 -30.51
N PHE A 1191 9.15 -37.42 -30.28
CA PHE A 1191 9.59 -38.37 -29.25
C PHE A 1191 9.19 -39.81 -29.62
N ASP A 1192 9.80 -40.81 -28.98
CA ASP A 1192 9.36 -42.21 -29.08
C ASP A 1192 8.15 -42.45 -28.16
N PRO A 1193 6.93 -42.72 -28.69
CA PRO A 1193 5.74 -42.93 -27.87
C PRO A 1193 5.85 -44.12 -26.90
N ALA A 1194 6.72 -45.09 -27.16
CA ALA A 1194 6.93 -46.24 -26.29
C ALA A 1194 7.82 -45.93 -25.07
N SER A 1195 8.54 -44.80 -25.11
CA SER A 1195 9.49 -44.38 -24.07
C SER A 1195 8.90 -43.47 -22.99
N ILE A 1196 7.67 -42.97 -23.18
CA ILE A 1196 7.01 -42.00 -22.30
C ILE A 1196 6.06 -42.70 -21.33
N THR A 1197 6.25 -42.45 -20.04
CA THR A 1197 5.34 -42.94 -18.98
C THR A 1197 4.02 -42.16 -18.99
N PRO A 1198 2.89 -42.73 -18.54
CA PRO A 1198 1.60 -42.01 -18.48
C PRO A 1198 1.66 -40.63 -17.81
N ASP A 1199 2.53 -40.43 -16.83
CA ASP A 1199 2.64 -39.17 -16.08
C ASP A 1199 3.52 -38.09 -16.77
N GLN A 1200 4.15 -38.42 -17.91
CA GLN A 1200 5.01 -37.50 -18.65
C GLN A 1200 4.26 -36.81 -19.80
N LEU A 1201 4.56 -35.52 -20.04
CA LEU A 1201 3.92 -34.67 -21.06
C LEU A 1201 2.38 -34.60 -20.96
N GLY A 1202 1.81 -34.77 -19.77
CA GLY A 1202 0.36 -34.72 -19.56
C GLY A 1202 -0.43 -35.82 -20.27
N MET A 1203 0.23 -36.88 -20.75
CA MET A 1203 -0.38 -37.93 -21.59
C MET A 1203 -1.47 -38.74 -20.87
N GLY A 1204 -1.26 -39.03 -19.58
CA GLY A 1204 -2.22 -39.73 -18.73
C GLY A 1204 -3.49 -38.93 -18.54
N ILE A 1205 -3.36 -37.64 -18.21
CA ILE A 1205 -4.49 -36.72 -18.01
C ILE A 1205 -5.25 -36.49 -19.33
N MET A 1206 -4.55 -36.33 -20.46
CA MET A 1206 -5.21 -36.21 -21.77
C MET A 1206 -5.99 -37.49 -22.14
N ARG A 1207 -5.46 -38.67 -21.79
CA ARG A 1207 -6.10 -39.96 -22.05
C ARG A 1207 -7.33 -40.17 -21.15
N GLU A 1208 -7.21 -39.88 -19.86
CA GLU A 1208 -8.30 -39.93 -18.88
C GLU A 1208 -9.46 -39.01 -19.32
N ARG A 1209 -9.17 -37.75 -19.66
CA ARG A 1209 -10.18 -36.80 -20.16
C ARG A 1209 -10.86 -37.25 -21.45
N ALA A 1210 -10.16 -37.97 -22.33
CA ALA A 1210 -10.76 -38.53 -23.53
C ALA A 1210 -11.65 -39.74 -23.20
N GLU A 1211 -11.21 -40.61 -22.29
CA GLU A 1211 -11.96 -41.80 -21.84
C GLU A 1211 -13.26 -41.43 -21.10
N ASP A 1212 -13.22 -40.39 -20.26
CA ASP A 1212 -14.38 -39.86 -19.52
C ASP A 1212 -15.54 -39.43 -20.43
N VAL A 1213 -15.22 -38.95 -21.64
CA VAL A 1213 -16.22 -38.55 -22.63
C VAL A 1213 -16.41 -39.58 -23.75
N HIS A 1214 -15.87 -40.79 -23.58
CA HIS A 1214 -15.89 -41.88 -24.56
C HIS A 1214 -15.29 -41.51 -25.93
N ALA A 1215 -14.33 -40.58 -25.95
CA ALA A 1215 -13.55 -40.22 -27.12
C ALA A 1215 -12.26 -41.06 -27.22
N LYS A 1216 -11.77 -41.26 -28.44
CA LYS A 1216 -10.52 -41.97 -28.70
C LYS A 1216 -9.38 -40.97 -28.90
N LEU A 1217 -8.38 -40.99 -28.02
CA LEU A 1217 -7.12 -40.25 -28.16
C LEU A 1217 -6.08 -41.09 -28.90
N GLU A 1218 -5.49 -40.54 -29.96
CA GLU A 1218 -4.39 -41.11 -30.73
C GLU A 1218 -3.23 -40.10 -30.76
N VAL A 1219 -2.04 -40.54 -30.40
CA VAL A 1219 -0.82 -39.72 -30.45
C VAL A 1219 0.20 -40.42 -31.33
N SER A 1220 0.69 -39.71 -32.34
CA SER A 1220 1.76 -40.15 -33.23
C SER A 1220 2.88 -39.14 -33.18
N SER A 1221 4.10 -39.58 -32.89
CA SER A 1221 5.29 -38.73 -32.83
C SER A 1221 6.44 -39.45 -33.52
N GLU A 1222 7.22 -38.72 -34.31
CA GLU A 1222 8.39 -39.21 -35.01
C GLU A 1222 9.56 -38.26 -34.74
N MET A 1223 10.75 -38.81 -34.44
CA MET A 1223 11.94 -38.01 -34.17
C MET A 1223 12.23 -37.08 -35.37
N ASP A 1224 12.42 -35.79 -35.08
CA ASP A 1224 12.66 -34.70 -36.04
C ASP A 1224 11.54 -34.48 -37.09
N GLN A 1225 10.33 -34.99 -36.86
CA GLN A 1225 9.15 -34.84 -37.73
C GLN A 1225 7.92 -34.27 -37.00
N GLY A 1226 8.07 -33.94 -35.71
CA GLY A 1226 7.03 -33.38 -34.86
C GLY A 1226 6.08 -34.40 -34.22
N THR A 1227 5.12 -33.87 -33.45
CA THR A 1227 4.07 -34.68 -32.80
C THR A 1227 2.70 -34.32 -33.36
N GLN A 1228 1.81 -35.31 -33.42
CA GLN A 1228 0.40 -35.13 -33.70
C GLN A 1228 -0.45 -35.79 -32.62
N VAL A 1229 -1.32 -34.99 -32.00
CA VAL A 1229 -2.34 -35.41 -31.05
C VAL A 1229 -3.69 -35.32 -31.75
N GLN A 1230 -4.45 -36.41 -31.74
CA GLN A 1230 -5.77 -36.49 -32.36
C GLN A 1230 -6.79 -37.07 -31.39
N VAL A 1231 -7.93 -36.39 -31.23
CA VAL A 1231 -9.07 -36.86 -30.44
C VAL A 1231 -10.27 -37.03 -31.36
N VAL A 1232 -10.88 -38.21 -31.31
CA VAL A 1232 -12.07 -38.56 -32.10
C VAL A 1232 -13.22 -38.95 -31.20
N TRP A 1233 -14.28 -38.17 -31.21
CA TRP A 1233 -15.52 -38.43 -30.50
C TRP A 1233 -16.59 -38.79 -31.53
N LYS A 1234 -17.29 -39.91 -31.31
CA LYS A 1234 -18.35 -40.37 -32.21
C LYS A 1234 -19.69 -39.86 -31.69
N ARG A 1235 -20.47 -39.22 -32.57
CA ARG A 1235 -21.84 -38.84 -32.27
C ARG A 1235 -22.68 -40.12 -32.23
N SER A 1236 -23.27 -40.40 -31.07
CA SER A 1236 -24.14 -41.56 -30.81
C SER A 1236 -25.50 -41.42 -31.47
#